data_AF-A0A9D1UL85-F1
#
_entry.id   AF-A0A9D1UL85-F1
#
_cell.length_a   1.000
_cell.length_b   1.000
_cell.length_c   1.000
_cell.angle_alpha   90.00
_cell.angle_beta   90.00
_cell.angle_gamma   90.00
#
_symmetry.space_group_name_H-M   'P 1'
#
loop_
_entity.id
_entity.type
_entity.pdbx_description
1 polymer ?
#
loop_
_entity_poly.entity_id
_entity_poly.type
_entity_poly.pdbx_seq_one_letter_code
_entity_poly.pdbx_strand_id
1 'polypeptide(L)'
;MNDSQETSEGSGQSGERGRFRASTPPAKVPAPKKAAPGQQAGTGTGSAGSEDYSHLDKSPAERAATNPRLRATGPDAALVTAGAGAGAAGAAAAGAEGSDAASGADGTEGTEGNEGSAVTKASDKDVVGATGSMAIATLLSRITGFLRTVFIAAALGTHVASAFNTANTLPNLITELVLGAVLTSLVVPLLVRAEKEDPDRGEAFIRRLLTITFTLMMTVTVIAVLAAPLLTELSLGGDSKVNVGMATAFAYLVLPQIVFYAMFAVMMAVLNTKGVFKPGAWAPVVNNCVTLLVLSLYILLPDDMQLSPNDSVTITDAKIMLLGLGTTLGVVVQAAIMVPYLRKAGINLRPLWGLDDRLKKFGGMALAIVVYVLISQAGWLVNNRIAGEADPGAPTIYMNAWQLLQVPYGVIGVTLLTAVMPRLSRNAADGDDKAVVKDLTMASKLTMLALVPVITFFTAFGTLIAPALFALGQFSLDDANILGWTVSFSAFTLIPYALVLLHLRVFYAREEVWTPTFIIGGITVTKLALASAAPFIASETRLVVVLLGAANGMGFVAGAIIGHRLLKRSLGHLGMKSVAKTSLWALGASIISALVVWRIDALIDRFFIPDGFRPGFVIRLLITGVLFLAIVMFLMSFTKLPEVRMIGASLARLPGVGRFFARSAAAEAETETGPGRRARITEMDLTSISGMNGMTGAMAQDFAGGAMPPLSAGQVRGPRLVPGAPILHGRFRLLSDHGGSPTARFWQARDNESGDLVALTILDPQLARTSARELLERTDTLARVNSPAVAAIREICDARTLVVVVSDWTDGAPLTRVADSGPDPLAAGFALADLADAAGAAADIDGSLGIDHRNRLRISSEGRAVLAFPGVLPNGTPRQDLHAIRVSLDLLLSSVDPAEVPESLRAIAEDTQNGGDAGDIDGHTLAKRLREATTTDLDADLVTTVDVAPNPEQRAGFGAAPEKAGRTALSAGITIGGIFLVVALAVVAVAFFGGDRRDSPVTTDSIRGGAGASSSAEAPANQTPEEIDPLWAAEWAPADAGTGTLDNPDEAPLILDGDTGTTWKSAEYFAQLGDGPESLKPGIGLLLQLPDTTTVTEVQLDGLTEGTRIEMRLAPRGGDLNSLDQAALLDAQTASGETMTLSQDVGDDASNVASGDRVLLWITELPMPDAASVGEASVTGIQENADAENATDATDAADAGTGAEE
;
A
#
# COMPACT_ATOMS: atom_id res chain seq x y z
N MET A 1 47.88 -1.90 -40.67
CA MET A 1 48.24 -1.10 -41.87
C MET A 1 47.02 -0.29 -42.25
N ASN A 2 47.25 0.89 -42.82
CA ASN A 2 46.29 1.97 -43.08
C ASN A 2 45.79 2.71 -41.82
N ASP A 3 46.55 3.75 -41.53
CA ASP A 3 46.20 5.05 -40.92
C ASP A 3 45.10 5.77 -41.76
N SER A 4 44.56 6.98 -41.47
CA SER A 4 45.17 8.16 -40.83
C SER A 4 44.13 9.22 -40.36
N GLN A 5 44.61 10.26 -39.67
CA GLN A 5 44.16 11.67 -39.65
C GLN A 5 42.88 12.12 -38.89
N GLU A 6 43.10 12.50 -37.63
CA GLU A 6 43.04 13.90 -37.10
C GLU A 6 42.04 14.94 -37.68
N THR A 7 41.24 15.58 -36.80
CA THR A 7 41.48 16.98 -36.33
C THR A 7 40.51 17.43 -35.21
N SER A 8 41.07 18.12 -34.19
CA SER A 8 40.69 19.42 -33.57
C SER A 8 39.22 19.93 -33.72
N GLU A 9 38.50 20.48 -32.71
CA GLU A 9 38.66 20.69 -31.25
C GLU A 9 37.28 21.17 -30.65
N GLY A 10 37.06 21.47 -29.35
CA GLY A 10 37.94 21.46 -28.16
C GLY A 10 37.33 22.15 -26.92
N SER A 11 37.96 21.96 -25.76
CA SER A 11 37.68 22.55 -24.42
C SER A 11 36.38 22.15 -23.67
N GLY A 12 36.51 21.84 -22.37
CA GLY A 12 35.41 21.42 -21.48
C GLY A 12 35.89 20.48 -20.36
N GLN A 13 36.53 21.01 -19.32
CA GLN A 13 37.30 20.23 -18.35
C GLN A 13 36.47 19.29 -17.45
N SER A 14 36.98 18.07 -17.23
CA SER A 14 36.61 17.18 -16.12
C SER A 14 37.86 16.79 -15.32
N GLY A 15 37.79 16.82 -13.98
CA GLY A 15 38.95 16.59 -13.11
C GLY A 15 39.43 15.13 -13.08
N GLU A 16 40.75 14.94 -13.11
CA GLU A 16 41.39 13.63 -13.23
C GLU A 16 41.41 12.82 -11.91
N ARG A 17 41.37 11.49 -12.02
CA ARG A 17 41.68 10.57 -10.90
C ARG A 17 43.12 10.08 -11.00
N GLY A 18 44.00 10.61 -10.15
CA GLY A 18 45.38 10.15 -10.05
C GLY A 18 45.49 8.69 -9.57
N ARG A 19 46.27 7.89 -10.28
CA ARG A 19 46.74 6.56 -9.82
C ARG A 19 48.05 6.72 -9.06
N PHE A 20 48.17 6.14 -7.86
CA PHE A 20 49.47 5.96 -7.22
C PHE A 20 50.16 4.67 -7.70
N ARG A 21 51.49 4.71 -7.75
CA ARG A 21 52.37 3.58 -8.09
C ARG A 21 52.80 2.85 -6.82
N ALA A 22 53.13 1.56 -6.94
CA ALA A 22 53.88 0.85 -5.92
C ALA A 22 55.33 1.38 -5.81
N SER A 23 55.92 1.30 -4.62
CA SER A 23 57.30 1.70 -4.32
C SER A 23 58.19 0.48 -4.04
N THR A 24 59.24 0.31 -4.84
CA THR A 24 60.27 -0.72 -4.65
C THR A 24 61.23 -0.33 -3.50
N PRO A 25 61.67 -1.28 -2.64
CA PRO A 25 62.54 -0.96 -1.50
C PRO A 25 64.03 -0.72 -1.88
N PRO A 26 64.77 0.08 -1.10
CA PRO A 26 66.24 0.21 -1.22
C PRO A 26 66.99 -0.95 -0.55
N ALA A 27 68.26 -1.15 -0.93
CA ALA A 27 69.07 -2.32 -0.55
C ALA A 27 69.89 -2.16 0.75
N LYS A 28 70.40 -3.30 1.27
CA LYS A 28 71.18 -3.45 2.52
C LYS A 28 72.66 -3.04 2.43
N VAL A 29 73.33 -3.09 3.60
CA VAL A 29 74.79 -3.30 3.88
C VAL A 29 75.61 -2.00 4.16
N PRO A 30 76.55 -1.96 5.15
CA PRO A 30 76.89 -2.87 6.27
C PRO A 30 76.82 -2.23 7.69
N ALA A 31 77.17 -3.01 8.73
CA ALA A 31 77.50 -2.57 10.09
C ALA A 31 78.99 -2.92 10.41
N PRO A 32 79.53 -2.79 11.66
CA PRO A 32 79.41 -1.74 12.69
C PRO A 32 80.80 -1.17 13.11
N LYS A 33 80.86 -0.16 14.01
CA LYS A 33 82.05 0.04 14.89
C LYS A 33 81.79 0.86 16.18
N LYS A 34 82.74 0.78 17.12
CA LYS A 34 82.67 1.25 18.52
C LYS A 34 83.40 2.59 18.78
N ALA A 35 83.07 3.17 19.94
CA ALA A 35 83.93 3.89 20.91
C ALA A 35 83.86 5.42 20.99
N ALA A 36 83.88 5.89 22.25
CA ALA A 36 84.13 7.26 22.73
C ALA A 36 85.66 7.45 22.99
N PRO A 37 86.21 8.53 23.63
CA PRO A 37 85.58 9.69 24.31
C PRO A 37 86.28 11.07 24.05
N GLY A 38 85.86 12.11 24.81
CA GLY A 38 86.53 13.44 24.90
C GLY A 38 86.03 14.47 23.86
N GLN A 39 85.61 15.72 24.13
CA GLN A 39 85.72 16.73 25.22
C GLN A 39 86.77 17.84 24.97
N GLN A 40 86.37 19.10 25.21
CA GLN A 40 87.09 20.38 24.96
C GLN A 40 87.23 20.77 23.47
N ALA A 41 87.22 22.03 23.03
CA ALA A 41 86.73 23.34 23.54
C ALA A 41 86.71 24.30 22.30
N GLY A 42 86.10 25.50 22.25
CA GLY A 42 85.33 26.32 23.19
C GLY A 42 85.03 27.71 22.55
N THR A 43 84.36 28.62 23.26
CA THR A 43 83.84 29.93 22.79
C THR A 43 82.69 29.84 21.76
N GLY A 44 81.67 30.71 21.77
CA GLY A 44 81.31 31.75 22.76
C GLY A 44 80.04 32.51 22.37
N THR A 45 79.30 33.04 23.35
CA THR A 45 78.00 33.78 23.23
C THR A 45 76.81 32.96 22.68
N GLY A 46 75.61 32.98 23.27
CA GLY A 46 75.21 33.46 24.61
C GLY A 46 73.69 33.39 24.84
N SER A 47 73.27 33.04 26.08
CA SER A 47 72.00 33.37 26.78
C SER A 47 70.69 33.50 25.98
N ALA A 48 69.57 32.84 26.31
CA ALA A 48 69.15 31.86 27.32
C ALA A 48 67.78 31.29 26.84
N GLY A 49 67.21 30.19 27.33
CA GLY A 49 67.37 29.47 28.59
C GLY A 49 66.03 29.50 29.33
N SER A 50 65.34 28.36 29.40
CA SER A 50 64.04 28.19 30.05
C SER A 50 64.16 28.25 31.57
N GLU A 51 63.10 28.71 32.26
CA GLU A 51 62.44 27.88 33.28
C GLU A 51 61.08 28.43 33.75
N ASP A 52 60.40 27.52 34.43
CA ASP A 52 59.04 27.39 34.93
C ASP A 52 58.65 28.37 36.09
N TYR A 53 57.46 28.14 36.66
CA TYR A 53 56.91 28.58 37.95
C TYR A 53 56.00 29.82 38.03
N SER A 54 54.89 29.57 38.74
CA SER A 54 54.19 30.46 39.69
C SER A 54 53.04 31.38 39.23
N HIS A 55 51.84 30.87 39.53
CA HIS A 55 50.82 31.52 40.39
C HIS A 55 49.96 32.72 39.94
N LEU A 56 48.65 32.44 40.06
CA LEU A 56 47.58 33.25 40.65
C LEU A 56 46.84 34.33 39.82
N ASP A 57 45.51 34.17 39.90
CA ASP A 57 44.46 35.17 39.97
C ASP A 57 43.98 35.97 38.74
N LYS A 58 42.68 35.75 38.48
CA LYS A 58 41.64 36.71 38.05
C LYS A 58 41.45 36.98 36.54
N SER A 59 40.25 36.57 36.12
CA SER A 59 39.47 36.98 34.95
C SER A 59 38.90 38.42 35.15
N PRO A 60 38.05 39.00 34.26
CA PRO A 60 37.42 38.42 33.06
C PRO A 60 37.28 39.33 31.81
N ALA A 61 36.71 38.73 30.75
CA ALA A 61 35.71 39.31 29.83
C ALA A 61 36.08 40.24 28.64
N GLU A 62 35.21 40.13 27.61
CA GLU A 62 34.87 41.06 26.51
C GLU A 62 35.92 41.55 25.48
N ARG A 63 35.91 40.91 24.29
CA ARG A 63 35.58 41.47 22.95
C ARG A 63 35.63 40.32 21.92
N ALA A 64 34.66 40.01 21.05
CA ALA A 64 33.72 40.77 20.22
C ALA A 64 34.26 41.17 18.83
N ALA A 65 33.58 40.69 17.77
CA ALA A 65 33.87 40.84 16.33
C ALA A 65 35.16 40.13 15.81
N THR A 66 35.32 39.75 14.54
CA THR A 66 34.62 40.12 13.27
C THR A 66 34.40 38.94 12.30
N ASN A 67 33.29 38.96 11.54
CA ASN A 67 33.11 38.28 10.23
C ASN A 67 34.05 38.91 9.15
N PRO A 68 34.34 38.34 7.93
CA PRO A 68 33.36 37.63 7.05
C PRO A 68 33.87 36.53 6.06
N ARG A 69 32.92 35.68 5.56
CA ARG A 69 32.88 35.01 4.20
C ARG A 69 34.01 34.02 3.82
N LEU A 70 33.84 32.84 3.18
CA LEU A 70 32.76 31.95 2.63
C LEU A 70 33.31 30.48 2.75
N ARG A 71 33.04 29.39 1.98
CA ARG A 71 32.26 29.05 0.76
C ARG A 71 31.99 27.52 0.63
N ALA A 72 30.74 27.05 0.83
CA ALA A 72 30.28 25.65 0.63
C ALA A 72 30.97 24.59 1.56
N THR A 73 30.47 23.35 1.75
CA THR A 73 29.34 22.58 1.18
C THR A 73 28.39 22.04 2.29
N GLY A 74 27.28 21.39 1.92
CA GLY A 74 26.48 20.50 2.80
C GLY A 74 26.17 19.21 2.02
N PRO A 75 24.99 18.57 2.16
CA PRO A 75 24.05 18.51 3.29
C PRO A 75 23.68 17.04 3.65
N ASP A 76 22.91 16.77 4.73
CA ASP A 76 22.17 15.50 4.83
C ASP A 76 20.93 15.52 5.76
N ALA A 77 20.12 14.45 5.74
CA ALA A 77 18.67 14.53 5.90
C ALA A 77 17.97 13.45 6.79
N ALA A 78 16.63 13.56 6.87
CA ALA A 78 15.67 12.58 7.38
C ALA A 78 14.40 12.72 6.50
N LEU A 79 13.92 11.68 5.78
CA LEU A 79 13.17 10.48 6.21
C LEU A 79 11.67 10.75 6.47
N VAL A 80 10.80 10.34 5.53
CA VAL A 80 9.34 10.31 5.70
C VAL A 80 8.68 9.13 4.97
N THR A 81 7.58 8.65 5.56
CA THR A 81 6.63 7.63 5.08
C THR A 81 5.71 8.08 3.94
N ALA A 82 5.45 7.22 2.95
CA ALA A 82 4.33 7.35 2.02
C ALA A 82 3.53 6.04 1.89
N GLY A 83 2.23 6.15 1.57
CA GLY A 83 1.32 5.02 1.34
C GLY A 83 1.24 4.60 -0.13
N ALA A 84 0.39 3.61 -0.43
CA ALA A 84 0.04 3.20 -1.78
C ALA A 84 -1.40 2.65 -1.81
N GLY A 85 -2.21 3.08 -2.77
CA GLY A 85 -3.60 2.64 -2.92
C GLY A 85 -4.44 3.67 -3.67
N ALA A 86 -4.53 3.54 -5.00
CA ALA A 86 -5.31 4.46 -5.83
C ALA A 86 -6.82 4.32 -5.56
N GLY A 87 -7.50 5.45 -5.34
CA GLY A 87 -8.96 5.56 -5.29
C GLY A 87 -9.65 5.12 -3.99
N ALA A 88 -10.79 5.77 -3.73
CA ALA A 88 -11.83 5.40 -2.76
C ALA A 88 -11.67 5.70 -1.25
N ALA A 89 -10.71 6.51 -0.80
CA ALA A 89 -10.57 6.88 0.63
C ALA A 89 -10.08 8.33 0.91
N GLY A 90 -10.75 9.32 0.32
CA GLY A 90 -10.43 10.73 0.53
C GLY A 90 -10.60 11.22 1.98
N ALA A 91 -9.64 12.03 2.47
CA ALA A 91 -9.78 12.95 3.61
C ALA A 91 -9.95 12.40 5.05
N ALA A 92 -9.34 11.26 5.41
CA ALA A 92 -9.37 10.76 6.80
C ALA A 92 -8.05 10.26 7.44
N ALA A 93 -6.88 10.34 6.78
CA ALA A 93 -5.62 9.81 7.35
C ALA A 93 -4.33 10.52 6.87
N ALA A 94 -3.85 11.53 7.61
CA ALA A 94 -2.56 12.18 7.32
C ALA A 94 -1.85 12.76 8.56
N GLY A 95 -1.10 11.92 9.30
CA GLY A 95 -0.05 12.39 10.22
C GLY A 95 -0.03 11.75 11.61
N ALA A 96 0.66 10.61 11.75
CA ALA A 96 1.01 10.04 13.05
C ALA A 96 2.24 9.11 12.96
N GLU A 97 3.46 9.66 13.09
CA GLU A 97 4.67 8.91 13.50
C GLU A 97 5.84 9.88 13.84
N GLY A 98 6.43 9.73 15.05
CA GLY A 98 7.83 10.10 15.37
C GLY A 98 8.19 11.53 15.86
N SER A 99 8.28 11.74 17.19
CA SER A 99 9.58 11.99 17.87
C SER A 99 9.49 11.96 19.41
N ASP A 100 10.19 11.03 20.05
CA ASP A 100 10.87 11.25 21.34
C ASP A 100 12.32 11.73 21.02
N ALA A 101 13.18 12.25 21.92
CA ALA A 101 13.16 12.32 23.39
C ALA A 101 13.95 13.55 23.91
N ALA A 102 14.30 13.52 25.22
CA ALA A 102 15.17 14.43 26.00
C ALA A 102 14.55 15.77 26.46
N SER A 103 14.86 16.31 27.64
CA SER A 103 15.88 15.93 28.65
C SER A 103 15.36 16.08 30.10
N GLY A 104 16.13 15.55 31.07
CA GLY A 104 16.10 15.98 32.48
C GLY A 104 16.84 17.33 32.69
N ALA A 105 17.08 17.78 33.94
CA ALA A 105 17.01 17.03 35.20
C ALA A 105 16.66 17.92 36.43
N ASP A 106 16.98 17.38 37.61
CA ASP A 106 16.65 17.73 39.00
C ASP A 106 17.20 19.08 39.53
N GLY A 107 16.85 19.43 40.79
CA GLY A 107 17.63 20.32 41.67
C GLY A 107 17.01 21.70 41.94
N THR A 108 16.55 21.93 43.18
CA THR A 108 16.05 23.24 43.66
C THR A 108 16.85 23.79 44.84
N GLU A 109 17.22 25.07 44.77
CA GLU A 109 17.39 25.98 45.91
C GLU A 109 16.95 27.40 45.48
N GLY A 110 16.56 28.24 46.44
CA GLY A 110 16.19 29.66 46.21
C GLY A 110 14.68 29.94 46.25
N THR A 111 14.27 30.93 47.05
CA THR A 111 12.87 31.25 47.40
C THR A 111 12.39 32.56 46.75
N GLU A 112 11.05 32.77 46.74
CA GLU A 112 10.31 34.03 46.44
C GLU A 112 10.13 34.41 44.95
N GLY A 113 9.01 35.08 44.58
CA GLY A 113 8.98 35.82 43.29
C GLY A 113 7.69 36.11 42.47
N ASN A 114 6.49 35.62 42.84
CA ASN A 114 5.18 36.04 42.24
C ASN A 114 4.85 35.69 40.75
N GLU A 115 3.56 35.83 40.43
CA GLU A 115 2.77 35.60 39.20
C GLU A 115 3.41 35.99 37.84
N GLY A 116 3.10 35.34 36.70
CA GLY A 116 2.24 34.15 36.50
C GLY A 116 1.79 33.95 35.04
N SER A 117 1.99 32.74 34.47
CA SER A 117 1.32 32.28 33.23
C SER A 117 1.37 30.75 33.15
N ALA A 118 0.21 30.09 33.17
CA ALA A 118 0.11 28.65 33.41
C ALA A 118 0.14 27.82 32.11
N VAL A 119 1.24 27.09 31.87
CA VAL A 119 1.30 26.01 30.87
C VAL A 119 1.12 24.67 31.58
N THR A 120 -0.06 24.09 31.48
CA THR A 120 -0.37 22.78 32.07
C THR A 120 0.39 21.67 31.34
N LYS A 121 1.36 21.02 32.01
CA LYS A 121 1.91 19.75 31.53
C LYS A 121 0.82 18.68 31.59
N ALA A 122 0.53 18.03 30.47
CA ALA A 122 -0.40 16.90 30.41
C ALA A 122 0.13 15.71 31.23
N SER A 123 -0.77 15.01 31.91
CA SER A 123 -0.48 13.79 32.65
C SER A 123 -0.47 12.58 31.71
N ASP A 124 0.20 11.47 32.09
CA ASP A 124 0.07 10.18 31.39
C ASP A 124 -1.40 9.74 31.25
N LYS A 125 -2.26 10.12 32.20
CA LYS A 125 -3.72 9.92 32.12
C LYS A 125 -4.37 10.66 30.94
N ASP A 126 -3.89 11.86 30.63
CA ASP A 126 -4.36 12.65 29.49
C ASP A 126 -3.86 12.06 28.16
N VAL A 127 -2.64 11.53 28.14
CA VAL A 127 -2.06 10.84 26.96
C VAL A 127 -2.79 9.54 26.66
N VAL A 128 -3.02 8.68 27.66
CA VAL A 128 -3.81 7.45 27.50
C VAL A 128 -5.25 7.78 27.11
N GLY A 129 -5.87 8.79 27.73
CA GLY A 129 -7.20 9.29 27.38
C GLY A 129 -7.28 9.94 25.99
N ALA A 130 -6.18 10.47 25.45
CA ALA A 130 -6.10 10.95 24.07
C ALA A 130 -6.01 9.79 23.08
N THR A 131 -5.12 8.83 23.32
CA THR A 131 -4.95 7.63 22.48
C THR A 131 -6.23 6.80 22.38
N GLY A 132 -6.92 6.55 23.50
CA GLY A 132 -8.21 5.86 23.48
C GLY A 132 -9.28 6.62 22.68
N SER A 133 -9.33 7.95 22.80
CA SER A 133 -10.27 8.77 22.02
C SER A 133 -9.96 8.77 20.52
N MET A 134 -8.70 8.70 20.12
CA MET A 134 -8.30 8.61 18.71
C MET A 134 -8.70 7.27 18.07
N ALA A 135 -8.51 6.15 18.78
CA ALA A 135 -8.92 4.84 18.30
C ALA A 135 -10.44 4.77 18.06
N ILE A 136 -11.24 5.22 19.03
CA ILE A 136 -12.70 5.27 18.94
C ILE A 136 -13.15 6.18 17.78
N ALA A 137 -12.57 7.38 17.64
CA ALA A 137 -12.91 8.29 16.56
C ALA A 137 -12.55 7.71 15.18
N THR A 138 -11.43 6.98 15.06
CA THR A 138 -11.01 6.33 13.81
C THR A 138 -11.94 5.17 13.43
N LEU A 139 -12.32 4.33 14.39
CA LEU A 139 -13.31 3.27 14.19
C LEU A 139 -14.66 3.87 13.73
N LEU A 140 -15.16 4.86 14.47
CA LEU A 140 -16.42 5.51 14.16
C LEU A 140 -16.38 6.25 12.81
N SER A 141 -15.22 6.79 12.41
CA SER A 141 -15.00 7.36 11.07
C SER A 141 -15.07 6.32 9.96
N ARG A 142 -14.59 5.08 10.19
CA ARG A 142 -14.74 3.99 9.22
C ARG A 142 -16.19 3.51 9.13
N ILE A 143 -16.86 3.32 10.26
CA ILE A 143 -18.26 2.88 10.30
C ILE A 143 -19.17 3.93 9.63
N THR A 144 -19.05 5.20 10.00
CA THR A 144 -19.83 6.29 9.38
C THR A 144 -19.46 6.53 7.91
N GLY A 145 -18.21 6.28 7.51
CA GLY A 145 -17.78 6.33 6.11
C GLY A 145 -18.38 5.22 5.27
N PHE A 146 -18.42 3.99 5.77
CA PHE A 146 -19.09 2.87 5.11
C PHE A 146 -20.62 3.07 5.04
N LEU A 147 -21.24 3.53 6.14
CA LEU A 147 -22.65 3.91 6.15
C LEU A 147 -22.93 5.01 5.12
N ARG A 148 -22.05 6.00 4.96
CA ARG A 148 -22.16 7.02 3.92
C ARG A 148 -22.16 6.39 2.52
N THR A 149 -21.28 5.43 2.22
CA THR A 149 -21.30 4.73 0.92
C THR A 149 -22.62 3.99 0.69
N VAL A 150 -23.12 3.26 1.68
CA VAL A 150 -24.40 2.54 1.60
C VAL A 150 -25.58 3.51 1.44
N PHE A 151 -25.57 4.65 2.13
CA PHE A 151 -26.61 5.69 1.99
C PHE A 151 -26.55 6.40 0.63
N ILE A 152 -25.36 6.63 0.05
CA ILE A 152 -25.21 7.16 -1.32
C ILE A 152 -25.84 6.18 -2.32
N ALA A 153 -25.49 4.90 -2.21
CA ALA A 153 -26.04 3.84 -3.05
C ALA A 153 -27.57 3.72 -2.92
N ALA A 154 -28.09 3.65 -1.70
CA ALA A 154 -29.52 3.47 -1.45
C ALA A 154 -30.38 4.71 -1.77
N ALA A 155 -29.80 5.92 -1.72
CA ALA A 155 -30.50 7.15 -2.03
C ALA A 155 -30.56 7.48 -3.54
N LEU A 156 -29.52 7.11 -4.30
CA LEU A 156 -29.30 7.61 -5.68
C LEU A 156 -29.26 6.49 -6.72
N GLY A 157 -29.46 5.25 -6.31
CA GLY A 157 -29.24 4.07 -7.16
C GLY A 157 -27.79 4.00 -7.65
N THR A 158 -27.54 3.20 -8.68
CA THR A 158 -26.21 3.08 -9.31
C THR A 158 -25.87 4.23 -10.24
N HIS A 159 -26.81 4.64 -11.10
CA HIS A 159 -26.55 5.59 -12.19
C HIS A 159 -26.24 7.01 -11.67
N VAL A 160 -27.13 7.61 -10.86
CA VAL A 160 -26.93 8.97 -10.31
C VAL A 160 -25.77 8.97 -9.30
N ALA A 161 -25.59 7.88 -8.54
CA ALA A 161 -24.41 7.72 -7.71
C ALA A 161 -23.10 7.72 -8.51
N SER A 162 -23.04 7.20 -9.75
CA SER A 162 -21.81 7.24 -10.56
C SER A 162 -21.42 8.67 -10.97
N ALA A 163 -22.39 9.49 -11.39
CA ALA A 163 -22.18 10.91 -11.66
C ALA A 163 -21.71 11.65 -10.39
N PHE A 164 -22.41 11.43 -9.27
CA PHE A 164 -22.11 12.04 -7.98
C PHE A 164 -20.75 11.62 -7.39
N ASN A 165 -20.44 10.32 -7.38
CA ASN A 165 -19.19 9.77 -6.85
C ASN A 165 -17.99 10.19 -7.70
N THR A 166 -18.14 10.24 -9.03
CA THR A 166 -17.08 10.75 -9.91
C THR A 166 -16.78 12.22 -9.57
N ALA A 167 -17.82 13.07 -9.51
CA ALA A 167 -17.68 14.48 -9.15
C ALA A 167 -17.05 14.69 -7.76
N ASN A 168 -17.53 13.97 -6.73
CA ASN A 168 -16.97 14.02 -5.37
C ASN A 168 -15.54 13.45 -5.27
N THR A 169 -15.05 12.70 -6.28
CA THR A 169 -13.67 12.19 -6.30
C THR A 169 -12.68 13.22 -6.83
N LEU A 170 -13.07 14.07 -7.80
CA LEU A 170 -12.19 15.10 -8.40
C LEU A 170 -11.46 16.01 -7.36
N PRO A 171 -12.11 16.54 -6.30
CA PRO A 171 -11.43 17.32 -5.26
C PRO A 171 -10.30 16.56 -4.56
N ASN A 172 -10.48 15.25 -4.36
CA ASN A 172 -9.53 14.39 -3.67
C ASN A 172 -8.29 14.12 -4.52
N LEU A 173 -8.47 13.82 -5.81
CA LEU A 173 -7.37 13.61 -6.77
C LEU A 173 -6.45 14.83 -6.83
N ILE A 174 -7.03 16.03 -6.93
CA ILE A 174 -6.31 17.31 -7.04
C ILE A 174 -5.59 17.63 -5.70
N THR A 175 -6.26 17.41 -4.57
CA THR A 175 -5.64 17.64 -3.25
C THR A 175 -4.50 16.66 -2.97
N GLU A 176 -4.64 15.39 -3.33
CA GLU A 176 -3.58 14.39 -3.19
C GLU A 176 -2.38 14.71 -4.11
N LEU A 177 -2.64 15.14 -5.36
CA LEU A 177 -1.60 15.54 -6.32
C LEU A 177 -0.75 16.72 -5.82
N VAL A 178 -1.39 17.81 -5.38
CA VAL A 178 -0.65 19.04 -5.05
C VAL A 178 -0.16 19.06 -3.59
N LEU A 179 -0.92 18.45 -2.66
CA LEU A 179 -0.61 18.50 -1.23
C LEU A 179 -0.09 17.18 -0.68
N GLY A 180 -0.61 16.03 -1.11
CA GLY A 180 -0.21 14.71 -0.59
C GLY A 180 1.29 14.44 -0.74
N ALA A 181 1.85 14.79 -1.91
CA ALA A 181 3.28 14.62 -2.22
C ALA A 181 4.23 15.59 -1.46
N VAL A 182 3.73 16.74 -1.01
CA VAL A 182 4.54 17.85 -0.45
C VAL A 182 4.39 17.97 1.07
N LEU A 183 3.17 17.80 1.59
CA LEU A 183 2.85 18.03 3.00
C LEU A 183 3.40 16.93 3.91
N THR A 184 3.19 15.67 3.52
CA THR A 184 3.67 14.53 4.30
C THR A 184 5.20 14.57 4.36
N SER A 185 5.83 14.53 3.18
CA SER A 185 7.27 14.36 2.97
C SER A 185 8.14 15.48 3.52
N LEU A 186 7.67 16.73 3.52
CA LEU A 186 8.50 17.89 3.88
C LEU A 186 8.01 18.60 5.14
N VAL A 187 6.70 18.76 5.29
CA VAL A 187 6.15 19.80 6.17
C VAL A 187 6.10 19.35 7.62
N VAL A 188 5.79 18.08 7.92
CA VAL A 188 5.80 17.60 9.33
C VAL A 188 7.21 17.68 9.95
N PRO A 189 8.30 17.18 9.31
CA PRO A 189 9.65 17.38 9.83
C PRO A 189 10.06 18.85 9.95
N LEU A 190 9.64 19.70 9.00
CA LEU A 190 9.94 21.13 9.03
C LEU A 190 9.18 21.89 10.13
N LEU A 191 7.94 21.50 10.48
CA LEU A 191 7.25 22.05 11.65
C LEU A 191 7.96 21.68 12.95
N VAL A 192 8.26 20.39 13.16
CA VAL A 192 8.95 19.93 14.38
C VAL A 192 10.32 20.59 14.51
N ARG A 193 10.98 20.85 13.38
CA ARG A 193 12.24 21.61 13.34
C ARG A 193 12.05 23.09 13.66
N ALA A 194 11.09 23.77 13.03
CA ALA A 194 10.79 25.19 13.31
C ALA A 194 10.36 25.40 14.77
N GLU A 195 9.57 24.49 15.34
CA GLU A 195 9.17 24.51 16.76
C GLU A 195 10.36 24.39 17.73
N LYS A 196 11.40 23.64 17.37
CA LYS A 196 12.59 23.42 18.19
C LYS A 196 13.72 24.45 17.94
N GLU A 197 13.81 25.03 16.74
CA GLU A 197 14.91 25.93 16.34
C GLU A 197 14.54 27.42 16.30
N ASP A 198 13.30 27.78 15.95
CA ASP A 198 12.93 29.20 15.73
C ASP A 198 12.50 29.86 17.06
N PRO A 199 12.93 31.10 17.38
CA PRO A 199 12.65 31.75 18.67
C PRO A 199 11.17 31.97 19.00
N ASP A 200 10.29 31.93 18.00
CA ASP A 200 8.84 32.05 18.12
C ASP A 200 8.11 30.68 18.18
N ARG A 201 8.87 29.58 18.38
CA ARG A 201 8.38 28.19 18.32
C ARG A 201 7.67 27.86 17.00
N GLY A 202 8.14 28.48 15.91
CA GLY A 202 7.67 28.28 14.54
C GLY A 202 6.38 29.02 14.19
N GLU A 203 5.93 30.02 14.97
CA GLU A 203 4.67 30.75 14.67
C GLU A 203 4.70 31.38 13.27
N ALA A 204 5.77 32.10 12.92
CA ALA A 204 5.93 32.73 11.61
C ALA A 204 6.03 31.68 10.49
N PHE A 205 6.67 30.54 10.74
CA PHE A 205 6.74 29.43 9.78
C PHE A 205 5.35 28.82 9.53
N ILE A 206 4.61 28.50 10.60
CA ILE A 206 3.23 27.98 10.54
C ILE A 206 2.30 28.98 9.81
N ARG A 207 2.45 30.29 10.07
CA ARG A 207 1.66 31.34 9.42
C ARG A 207 1.99 31.51 7.94
N ARG A 208 3.26 31.46 7.55
CA ARG A 208 3.68 31.43 6.14
C ARG A 208 3.12 30.21 5.43
N LEU A 209 3.27 29.03 6.03
CA LEU A 209 2.76 27.77 5.52
C LEU A 209 1.23 27.81 5.29
N LEU A 210 0.45 28.18 6.32
CA LEU A 210 -1.01 28.31 6.20
C LEU A 210 -1.42 29.34 5.15
N THR A 211 -0.70 30.47 5.04
CA THR A 211 -0.97 31.50 4.01
C THR A 211 -0.67 30.97 2.61
N ILE A 212 0.49 30.34 2.42
CA ILE A 212 0.92 29.78 1.13
C ILE A 212 -0.03 28.66 0.70
N THR A 213 -0.32 27.68 1.57
CA THR A 213 -1.25 26.60 1.22
C THR A 213 -2.64 27.14 0.93
N PHE A 214 -3.18 28.06 1.74
CA PHE A 214 -4.48 28.68 1.45
C PHE A 214 -4.49 29.35 0.07
N THR A 215 -3.48 30.17 -0.25
CA THR A 215 -3.44 30.92 -1.51
C THR A 215 -3.18 30.04 -2.74
N LEU A 216 -2.31 29.04 -2.62
CA LEU A 216 -2.06 28.03 -3.66
C LEU A 216 -3.32 27.20 -3.91
N MET A 217 -3.96 26.72 -2.85
CA MET A 217 -5.15 25.87 -2.95
C MET A 217 -6.37 26.64 -3.38
N MET A 218 -6.54 27.91 -2.99
CA MET A 218 -7.58 28.78 -3.54
C MET A 218 -7.36 29.02 -5.03
N THR A 219 -6.11 29.24 -5.48
CA THR A 219 -5.78 29.38 -6.90
C THR A 219 -6.10 28.10 -7.68
N VAL A 220 -5.67 26.94 -7.17
CA VAL A 220 -5.99 25.62 -7.75
C VAL A 220 -7.49 25.34 -7.74
N THR A 221 -8.22 25.74 -6.69
CA THR A 221 -9.68 25.60 -6.59
C THR A 221 -10.38 26.43 -7.67
N VAL A 222 -9.99 27.70 -7.86
CA VAL A 222 -10.58 28.56 -8.90
C VAL A 222 -10.29 28.00 -10.30
N ILE A 223 -9.06 27.55 -10.56
CA ILE A 223 -8.71 26.90 -11.84
C ILE A 223 -9.53 25.62 -12.06
N ALA A 224 -9.68 24.78 -11.02
CA ALA A 224 -10.44 23.54 -11.11
C ALA A 224 -11.94 23.80 -11.34
N VAL A 225 -12.53 24.78 -10.66
CA VAL A 225 -13.94 25.19 -10.86
C VAL A 225 -14.17 25.76 -12.26
N LEU A 226 -13.24 26.54 -12.80
CA LEU A 226 -13.32 27.02 -14.19
C LEU A 226 -13.13 25.87 -15.20
N ALA A 227 -12.33 24.86 -14.86
CA ALA A 227 -12.11 23.67 -15.66
C ALA A 227 -13.08 22.51 -15.36
N ALA A 228 -14.17 22.75 -14.60
CA ALA A 228 -15.09 21.69 -14.15
C ALA A 228 -15.58 20.75 -15.29
N PRO A 229 -16.08 21.24 -16.44
CA PRO A 229 -16.48 20.35 -17.55
C PRO A 229 -15.31 19.56 -18.15
N LEU A 230 -14.12 20.16 -18.26
CA LEU A 230 -12.93 19.46 -18.77
C LEU A 230 -12.47 18.36 -17.79
N LEU A 231 -12.65 18.57 -16.48
CA LEU A 231 -12.30 17.57 -15.45
C LEU A 231 -13.28 16.40 -15.40
N THR A 232 -14.57 16.62 -15.67
CA THR A 232 -15.58 15.56 -15.75
C THR A 232 -15.48 14.79 -17.06
N GLU A 233 -15.35 15.48 -18.20
CA GLU A 233 -15.09 14.88 -19.52
C GLU A 233 -13.82 14.01 -19.52
N LEU A 234 -12.72 14.49 -18.93
CA LEU A 234 -11.48 13.72 -18.78
C LEU A 234 -11.65 12.47 -17.88
N SER A 235 -12.64 12.47 -16.98
CA SER A 235 -12.89 11.40 -16.01
C SER A 235 -13.98 10.42 -16.40
N LEU A 236 -14.75 10.70 -17.46
CA LEU A 236 -15.88 9.88 -17.92
C LEU A 236 -15.83 9.56 -19.42
N GLY A 237 -15.17 10.38 -20.24
CA GLY A 237 -15.34 10.39 -21.70
C GLY A 237 -16.47 11.33 -22.14
N GLY A 238 -16.47 11.70 -23.43
CA GLY A 238 -17.62 12.38 -24.04
C GLY A 238 -18.76 11.39 -24.30
N ASP A 239 -18.40 10.21 -24.79
CA ASP A 239 -19.27 9.08 -25.17
C ASP A 239 -19.69 8.23 -23.95
N SER A 240 -19.75 8.84 -22.76
CA SER A 240 -20.02 8.13 -21.50
C SER A 240 -21.52 7.88 -21.34
N LYS A 241 -21.89 6.66 -20.91
CA LYS A 241 -23.28 6.33 -20.52
C LYS A 241 -23.67 6.97 -19.18
N VAL A 242 -22.69 7.40 -18.39
CA VAL A 242 -22.91 8.21 -17.19
C VAL A 242 -23.27 9.64 -17.60
N ASN A 243 -24.33 10.21 -17.03
CA ASN A 243 -24.76 11.59 -17.28
C ASN A 243 -23.66 12.62 -16.92
N VAL A 244 -22.85 13.00 -17.91
CA VAL A 244 -21.70 13.92 -17.76
C VAL A 244 -22.17 15.34 -17.39
N GLY A 245 -23.36 15.76 -17.85
CA GLY A 245 -23.97 17.03 -17.47
C GLY A 245 -24.25 17.11 -15.97
N MET A 246 -24.89 16.08 -15.42
CA MET A 246 -25.14 15.91 -13.99
C MET A 246 -23.84 15.83 -13.17
N ALA A 247 -22.85 15.05 -13.64
CA ALA A 247 -21.53 14.99 -13.01
C ALA A 247 -20.86 16.37 -12.97
N THR A 248 -21.03 17.18 -14.02
CA THR A 248 -20.48 18.55 -14.12
C THR A 248 -21.23 19.52 -13.20
N ALA A 249 -22.55 19.42 -13.11
CA ALA A 249 -23.36 20.20 -12.17
C ALA A 249 -22.96 19.94 -10.71
N PHE A 250 -22.73 18.68 -10.33
CA PHE A 250 -22.13 18.33 -9.04
C PHE A 250 -20.70 18.86 -8.90
N ALA A 251 -19.85 18.73 -9.93
CA ALA A 251 -18.45 19.18 -9.90
C ALA A 251 -18.31 20.65 -9.52
N TYR A 252 -19.13 21.55 -10.10
CA TYR A 252 -19.16 22.97 -9.72
C TYR A 252 -19.41 23.22 -8.23
N LEU A 253 -20.22 22.38 -7.57
CA LEU A 253 -20.55 22.50 -6.16
C LEU A 253 -19.51 21.85 -5.23
N VAL A 254 -18.85 20.77 -5.65
CA VAL A 254 -17.90 20.00 -4.81
C VAL A 254 -16.42 20.34 -5.03
N LEU A 255 -16.02 20.88 -6.18
CA LEU A 255 -14.64 21.36 -6.40
C LEU A 255 -14.18 22.44 -5.40
N PRO A 256 -15.05 23.34 -4.87
CA PRO A 256 -14.73 24.19 -3.72
C PRO A 256 -14.19 23.47 -2.48
N GLN A 257 -14.42 22.15 -2.33
CA GLN A 257 -13.88 21.37 -1.20
C GLN A 257 -12.34 21.31 -1.18
N ILE A 258 -11.65 21.50 -2.32
CA ILE A 258 -10.18 21.38 -2.43
C ILE A 258 -9.46 22.23 -1.37
N VAL A 259 -9.81 23.52 -1.26
CA VAL A 259 -9.18 24.42 -0.26
C VAL A 259 -9.47 23.98 1.18
N PHE A 260 -10.64 23.40 1.46
CA PHE A 260 -11.01 22.94 2.81
C PHE A 260 -10.31 21.63 3.18
N TYR A 261 -10.24 20.65 2.28
CA TYR A 261 -9.44 19.43 2.49
C TYR A 261 -7.96 19.75 2.72
N ALA A 262 -7.42 20.68 1.91
CA ALA A 262 -6.03 21.09 2.04
C ALA A 262 -5.74 21.81 3.35
N MET A 263 -6.58 22.79 3.72
CA MET A 263 -6.42 23.50 4.99
C MET A 263 -6.64 22.57 6.19
N PHE A 264 -7.57 21.62 6.11
CA PHE A 264 -7.74 20.58 7.13
C PHE A 264 -6.45 19.77 7.33
N ALA A 265 -5.82 19.30 6.25
CA ALA A 265 -4.58 18.52 6.33
C ALA A 265 -3.41 19.32 6.95
N VAL A 266 -3.22 20.60 6.56
CA VAL A 266 -2.20 21.45 7.19
C VAL A 266 -2.52 21.72 8.65
N MET A 267 -3.77 22.05 8.99
CA MET A 267 -4.17 22.31 10.37
C MET A 267 -4.06 21.06 11.26
N MET A 268 -4.33 19.87 10.73
CA MET A 268 -4.07 18.59 11.40
C MET A 268 -2.57 18.41 11.67
N ALA A 269 -1.72 18.59 10.66
CA ALA A 269 -0.26 18.49 10.83
C ALA A 269 0.26 19.47 11.90
N VAL A 270 -0.21 20.73 11.88
CA VAL A 270 0.09 21.75 12.88
C VAL A 270 -0.35 21.32 14.29
N LEU A 271 -1.60 20.89 14.46
CA LEU A 271 -2.10 20.43 15.76
C LEU A 271 -1.37 19.18 16.28
N ASN A 272 -1.01 18.26 15.40
CA ASN A 272 -0.34 17.01 15.77
C ASN A 272 1.10 17.26 16.24
N THR A 273 1.84 18.20 15.65
CA THR A 273 3.16 18.61 16.19
C THR A 273 3.05 19.28 17.56
N LYS A 274 1.96 20.02 17.81
CA LYS A 274 1.63 20.60 19.13
C LYS A 274 0.97 19.61 20.10
N GLY A 275 0.86 18.32 19.75
CA GLY A 275 0.27 17.27 20.61
C GLY A 275 -1.26 17.28 20.76
N VAL A 276 -1.98 18.08 19.97
CA VAL A 276 -3.44 18.29 20.09
C VAL A 276 -4.20 17.43 19.07
N PHE A 277 -4.09 16.10 19.21
CA PHE A 277 -4.56 15.16 18.19
C PHE A 277 -6.09 14.98 18.11
N LYS A 278 -6.82 15.13 19.23
CA LYS A 278 -8.27 14.82 19.33
C LYS A 278 -9.14 15.46 18.22
N PRO A 279 -8.99 16.75 17.88
CA PRO A 279 -9.83 17.38 16.85
C PRO A 279 -9.68 16.69 15.49
N GLY A 280 -8.43 16.45 15.05
CA GLY A 280 -8.13 15.86 13.75
C GLY A 280 -8.74 14.46 13.58
N ALA A 281 -8.78 13.65 14.64
CA ALA A 281 -9.39 12.32 14.61
C ALA A 281 -10.94 12.35 14.56
N TRP A 282 -11.58 13.33 15.20
CA TRP A 282 -13.05 13.44 15.23
C TRP A 282 -13.65 14.15 14.02
N ALA A 283 -12.92 15.02 13.34
CA ALA A 283 -13.49 15.85 12.27
C ALA A 283 -14.01 15.07 11.04
N PRO A 284 -13.38 13.97 10.57
CA PRO A 284 -13.96 13.12 9.53
C PRO A 284 -15.26 12.44 9.96
N VAL A 285 -15.42 12.10 11.24
CA VAL A 285 -16.69 11.59 11.79
C VAL A 285 -17.80 12.63 11.60
N VAL A 286 -17.52 13.90 11.93
CA VAL A 286 -18.51 14.98 11.78
C VAL A 286 -18.86 15.24 10.32
N ASN A 287 -17.90 15.17 9.39
CA ASN A 287 -18.18 15.24 7.95
C ASN A 287 -19.14 14.13 7.50
N ASN A 288 -18.88 12.89 7.90
CA ASN A 288 -19.76 11.77 7.57
C ASN A 288 -21.13 11.92 8.23
N CYS A 289 -21.24 12.41 9.47
CA CYS A 289 -22.52 12.70 10.10
C CYS A 289 -23.32 13.80 9.39
N VAL A 290 -22.66 14.88 8.93
CA VAL A 290 -23.32 15.93 8.13
C VAL A 290 -23.75 15.39 6.77
N THR A 291 -22.91 14.59 6.12
CA THR A 291 -23.24 13.95 4.83
C THR A 291 -24.40 12.97 4.98
N LEU A 292 -24.41 12.15 6.04
CA LEU A 292 -25.51 11.23 6.35
C LEU A 292 -26.82 11.99 6.63
N LEU A 293 -26.76 13.11 7.35
CA LEU A 293 -27.94 13.97 7.56
C LEU A 293 -28.49 14.51 6.22
N VAL A 294 -27.62 14.98 5.32
CA VAL A 294 -28.01 15.46 3.98
C VAL A 294 -28.64 14.35 3.14
N LEU A 295 -28.04 13.15 3.13
CA LEU A 295 -28.59 11.99 2.44
C LEU A 295 -29.92 11.53 3.05
N SER A 296 -30.07 11.54 4.38
CA SER A 296 -31.35 11.27 5.05
C SER A 296 -32.43 12.30 4.71
N LEU A 297 -32.08 13.59 4.59
CA LEU A 297 -33.02 14.63 4.16
C LEU A 297 -33.45 14.47 2.70
N TYR A 298 -32.56 13.98 1.83
CA TYR A 298 -32.87 13.67 0.44
C TYR A 298 -33.73 12.40 0.28
N ILE A 299 -33.48 11.34 1.06
CA ILE A 299 -34.32 10.12 1.11
C ILE A 299 -35.75 10.44 1.62
N LEU A 300 -35.92 11.54 2.35
CA LEU A 300 -37.23 12.03 2.83
C LEU A 300 -37.94 12.95 1.83
N LEU A 301 -37.38 13.19 0.63
CA LEU A 301 -38.09 13.86 -0.46
C LEU A 301 -39.05 12.89 -1.14
N PRO A 302 -40.24 13.35 -1.59
CA PRO A 302 -41.12 12.59 -2.47
C PRO A 302 -40.39 12.01 -3.69
N ASP A 303 -40.83 10.87 -4.20
CA ASP A 303 -40.12 10.15 -5.26
C ASP A 303 -40.07 10.93 -6.59
N ASP A 304 -41.09 11.75 -6.89
CA ASP A 304 -41.09 12.74 -8.00
C ASP A 304 -40.03 13.85 -7.83
N MET A 305 -39.60 14.09 -6.59
CA MET A 305 -38.56 15.06 -6.23
C MET A 305 -37.16 14.43 -6.07
N GLN A 306 -37.00 13.13 -6.35
CA GLN A 306 -35.70 12.48 -6.45
C GLN A 306 -35.14 12.60 -7.88
N LEU A 307 -33.84 12.36 -8.08
CA LEU A 307 -33.14 12.51 -9.36
C LEU A 307 -33.29 11.25 -10.22
N SER A 308 -33.69 11.42 -11.49
CA SER A 308 -33.67 10.35 -12.50
C SER A 308 -32.35 10.35 -13.28
N PRO A 309 -31.86 9.20 -13.79
CA PRO A 309 -30.58 9.12 -14.50
C PRO A 309 -30.47 10.06 -15.72
N ASN A 310 -31.59 10.25 -16.41
CA ASN A 310 -31.67 11.01 -17.66
C ASN A 310 -32.04 12.49 -17.45
N ASP A 311 -32.11 12.97 -16.19
CA ASP A 311 -32.46 14.36 -15.89
C ASP A 311 -31.42 15.34 -16.48
N SER A 312 -31.90 16.34 -17.22
CA SER A 312 -31.11 17.45 -17.76
C SER A 312 -30.90 18.56 -16.71
N VAL A 313 -30.26 18.18 -15.60
CA VAL A 313 -30.12 19.02 -14.40
C VAL A 313 -29.21 20.24 -14.61
N THR A 314 -29.45 21.27 -13.79
CA THR A 314 -28.61 22.48 -13.72
C THR A 314 -28.00 22.66 -12.32
N ILE A 315 -26.98 23.52 -12.20
CA ILE A 315 -26.33 23.84 -10.91
C ILE A 315 -27.34 24.46 -9.92
N THR A 316 -28.40 25.09 -10.42
CA THR A 316 -29.49 25.73 -9.67
C THR A 316 -30.63 24.78 -9.28
N ASP A 317 -30.57 23.50 -9.67
CA ASP A 317 -31.56 22.50 -9.26
C ASP A 317 -31.48 22.26 -7.74
N ALA A 318 -32.61 22.32 -7.04
CA ALA A 318 -32.68 22.14 -5.59
C ALA A 318 -32.15 20.77 -5.11
N LYS A 319 -32.36 19.70 -5.90
CA LYS A 319 -31.88 18.34 -5.65
C LYS A 319 -30.34 18.31 -5.70
N ILE A 320 -29.77 18.89 -6.75
CA ILE A 320 -28.31 19.00 -6.97
C ILE A 320 -27.66 19.91 -5.92
N MET A 321 -28.28 21.05 -5.60
CA MET A 321 -27.82 21.97 -4.57
C MET A 321 -27.83 21.33 -3.18
N LEU A 322 -28.88 20.61 -2.79
CA LEU A 322 -28.97 19.92 -1.49
C LEU A 322 -27.80 18.95 -1.31
N LEU A 323 -27.52 18.12 -2.31
CA LEU A 323 -26.44 17.14 -2.27
C LEU A 323 -25.04 17.80 -2.35
N GLY A 324 -24.80 18.62 -3.37
CA GLY A 324 -23.49 19.20 -3.66
C GLY A 324 -23.03 20.24 -2.65
N LEU A 325 -23.94 21.09 -2.15
CA LEU A 325 -23.62 22.01 -1.05
C LEU A 325 -23.63 21.27 0.30
N GLY A 326 -24.46 20.24 0.47
CA GLY A 326 -24.55 19.46 1.71
C GLY A 326 -23.29 18.64 2.02
N THR A 327 -22.71 17.94 1.04
CA THR A 327 -21.42 17.26 1.25
C THR A 327 -20.29 18.27 1.44
N THR A 328 -20.31 19.37 0.69
CA THR A 328 -19.34 20.46 0.83
C THR A 328 -19.40 21.10 2.22
N LEU A 329 -20.59 21.29 2.78
CA LEU A 329 -20.78 21.75 4.16
C LEU A 329 -20.13 20.79 5.18
N GLY A 330 -20.23 19.48 4.97
CA GLY A 330 -19.52 18.49 5.80
C GLY A 330 -18.00 18.69 5.82
N VAL A 331 -17.39 18.99 4.67
CA VAL A 331 -15.96 19.28 4.54
C VAL A 331 -15.60 20.64 5.14
N VAL A 332 -16.44 21.67 4.93
CA VAL A 332 -16.26 22.99 5.56
C VAL A 332 -16.30 22.87 7.08
N VAL A 333 -17.22 22.09 7.64
CA VAL A 333 -17.30 21.82 9.08
C VAL A 333 -16.07 21.05 9.57
N GLN A 334 -15.61 20.03 8.85
CA GLN A 334 -14.38 19.28 9.15
C GLN A 334 -13.16 20.20 9.28
N ALA A 335 -12.98 21.14 8.36
CA ALA A 335 -11.92 22.15 8.44
C ALA A 335 -12.16 23.17 9.58
N ALA A 336 -13.38 23.70 9.69
CA ALA A 336 -13.73 24.73 10.66
C ALA A 336 -13.57 24.29 12.12
N ILE A 337 -13.81 23.01 12.43
CA ILE A 337 -13.61 22.46 13.78
C ILE A 337 -12.15 22.54 14.24
N MET A 338 -11.16 22.62 13.33
CA MET A 338 -9.75 22.78 13.73
C MET A 338 -9.45 24.19 14.25
N VAL A 339 -10.12 25.22 13.70
CA VAL A 339 -9.80 26.64 13.92
C VAL A 339 -9.84 27.05 15.41
N PRO A 340 -10.84 26.65 16.22
CA PRO A 340 -10.83 26.88 17.66
C PRO A 340 -9.64 26.27 18.39
N TYR A 341 -9.14 25.10 17.95
CA TYR A 341 -8.01 24.43 18.60
C TYR A 341 -6.66 25.04 18.21
N LEU A 342 -6.48 25.50 16.96
CA LEU A 342 -5.29 26.28 16.59
C LEU A 342 -5.18 27.57 17.43
N ARG A 343 -6.30 28.27 17.63
CA ARG A 343 -6.34 29.46 18.51
C ARG A 343 -6.01 29.11 19.97
N LYS A 344 -6.53 27.99 20.50
CA LYS A 344 -6.18 27.50 21.86
C LYS A 344 -4.71 27.06 21.98
N ALA A 345 -4.10 26.58 20.91
CA ALA A 345 -2.67 26.27 20.83
C ALA A 345 -1.77 27.50 20.58
N GLY A 346 -2.31 28.72 20.69
CA GLY A 346 -1.56 29.99 20.57
C GLY A 346 -1.25 30.43 19.14
N ILE A 347 -1.76 29.74 18.11
CA ILE A 347 -1.40 30.01 16.71
C ILE A 347 -2.22 31.18 16.16
N ASN A 348 -1.55 32.30 15.89
CA ASN A 348 -2.15 33.47 15.26
C ASN A 348 -2.50 33.21 13.79
N LEU A 349 -3.77 32.99 13.46
CA LEU A 349 -4.25 32.80 12.08
C LEU A 349 -4.25 34.09 11.22
N ARG A 350 -3.39 35.07 11.52
CA ARG A 350 -3.20 36.28 10.71
C ARG A 350 -2.27 35.95 9.53
N PRO A 351 -2.67 36.21 8.27
CA PRO A 351 -1.82 35.96 7.10
C PRO A 351 -0.41 36.53 7.25
N LEU A 352 0.56 35.82 6.69
CA LEU A 352 1.96 36.22 6.67
C LEU A 352 2.58 35.72 5.36
N TRP A 353 3.01 36.64 4.51
CA TRP A 353 3.55 36.32 3.19
C TRP A 353 5.05 36.02 3.23
N GLY A 354 5.53 35.30 2.21
CA GLY A 354 6.94 34.96 1.99
C GLY A 354 7.21 33.46 2.09
N LEU A 355 7.88 32.90 1.07
CA LEU A 355 8.37 31.52 1.11
C LEU A 355 9.59 31.42 2.01
N ASP A 356 9.66 30.35 2.79
CA ASP A 356 10.83 30.05 3.61
C ASP A 356 11.91 29.32 2.79
N ASP A 357 13.18 29.71 2.94
CA ASP A 357 14.30 29.04 2.25
C ASP A 357 14.49 27.58 2.71
N ARG A 358 13.96 27.20 3.88
CA ARG A 358 13.89 25.79 4.32
C ARG A 358 13.14 24.91 3.30
N LEU A 359 12.06 25.39 2.67
CA LEU A 359 11.26 24.61 1.71
C LEU A 359 12.04 24.27 0.42
N LYS A 360 12.90 25.18 -0.05
CA LYS A 360 13.61 25.02 -1.34
C LYS A 360 14.57 23.82 -1.36
N LYS A 361 15.07 23.39 -0.19
CA LYS A 361 16.11 22.37 -0.07
C LYS A 361 15.65 20.93 -0.37
N PHE A 362 14.35 20.68 -0.49
CA PHE A 362 13.80 19.32 -0.56
C PHE A 362 13.13 18.96 -1.90
N GLY A 363 13.12 19.86 -2.90
CA GLY A 363 12.37 19.67 -4.15
C GLY A 363 12.71 18.39 -4.93
N GLY A 364 13.94 17.88 -4.81
CA GLY A 364 14.38 16.65 -5.48
C GLY A 364 13.67 15.37 -5.01
N MET A 365 13.31 15.27 -3.72
CA MET A 365 12.53 14.13 -3.21
C MET A 365 11.04 14.29 -3.50
N ALA A 366 10.53 15.52 -3.38
CA ALA A 366 9.13 15.82 -3.70
C ALA A 366 8.78 15.45 -5.16
N LEU A 367 9.69 15.68 -6.11
CA LEU A 367 9.50 15.32 -7.52
C LEU A 367 9.19 13.82 -7.72
N ALA A 368 9.91 12.92 -7.05
CA ALA A 368 9.68 11.48 -7.17
C ALA A 368 8.29 11.07 -6.68
N ILE A 369 7.81 11.70 -5.60
CA ILE A 369 6.48 11.46 -5.02
C ILE A 369 5.38 12.09 -5.90
N VAL A 370 5.61 13.28 -6.49
CA VAL A 370 4.69 13.89 -7.46
C VAL A 370 4.52 12.98 -8.70
N VAL A 371 5.62 12.42 -9.24
CA VAL A 371 5.55 11.47 -10.37
C VAL A 371 4.81 10.18 -9.97
N TYR A 372 5.05 9.66 -8.76
CA TYR A 372 4.31 8.52 -8.21
C TYR A 372 2.79 8.78 -8.18
N VAL A 373 2.37 9.94 -7.64
CA VAL A 373 0.95 10.30 -7.54
C VAL A 373 0.35 10.58 -8.93
N LEU A 374 1.05 11.27 -9.83
CA LEU A 374 0.58 11.51 -11.20
C LEU A 374 0.26 10.20 -11.95
N ILE A 375 1.13 9.19 -11.86
CA ILE A 375 0.90 7.86 -12.44
C ILE A 375 -0.37 7.23 -11.82
N SER A 376 -0.51 7.31 -10.49
CA SER A 376 -1.67 6.77 -9.77
C SER A 376 -2.99 7.43 -10.21
N GLN A 377 -3.05 8.77 -10.31
CA GLN A 377 -4.30 9.45 -10.69
C GLN A 377 -4.64 9.28 -12.17
N ALA A 378 -3.64 9.24 -13.07
CA ALA A 378 -3.87 8.91 -14.48
C ALA A 378 -4.46 7.48 -14.61
N GLY A 379 -3.92 6.52 -13.84
CA GLY A 379 -4.45 5.15 -13.75
C GLY A 379 -5.84 5.02 -13.12
N TRP A 380 -6.29 6.03 -12.36
CA TRP A 380 -7.66 6.11 -11.85
C TRP A 380 -8.60 6.73 -12.90
N LEU A 381 -8.24 7.89 -13.47
CA LEU A 381 -9.05 8.62 -14.45
C LEU A 381 -9.44 7.74 -15.65
N VAL A 382 -8.46 7.06 -16.27
CA VAL A 382 -8.75 6.23 -17.46
C VAL A 382 -9.54 4.96 -17.09
N ASN A 383 -9.37 4.40 -15.90
CA ASN A 383 -10.23 3.32 -15.40
C ASN A 383 -11.68 3.79 -15.18
N ASN A 384 -11.88 5.02 -14.68
CA ASN A 384 -13.21 5.59 -14.44
C ASN A 384 -13.93 5.90 -15.77
N ARG A 385 -13.18 6.38 -16.77
CA ARG A 385 -13.63 6.57 -18.15
C ARG A 385 -14.09 5.24 -18.79
N ILE A 386 -13.23 4.22 -18.81
CA ILE A 386 -13.59 2.88 -19.36
C ILE A 386 -14.82 2.28 -18.65
N ALA A 387 -14.98 2.53 -17.35
CA ALA A 387 -16.19 2.11 -16.62
C ALA A 387 -17.44 2.85 -17.11
N GLY A 388 -17.40 4.18 -17.23
CA GLY A 388 -18.56 4.99 -17.64
C GLY A 388 -18.93 4.86 -19.13
N GLU A 389 -17.96 4.59 -20.00
CA GLU A 389 -18.20 4.23 -21.42
C GLU A 389 -18.91 2.87 -21.55
N ALA A 390 -18.60 1.92 -20.66
CA ALA A 390 -19.23 0.60 -20.67
C ALA A 390 -20.67 0.61 -20.12
N ASP A 391 -20.88 1.22 -18.94
CA ASP A 391 -22.13 1.10 -18.18
C ASP A 391 -22.32 2.27 -17.17
N PRO A 392 -23.53 2.81 -17.00
CA PRO A 392 -23.79 3.94 -16.12
C PRO A 392 -23.62 3.64 -14.61
N GLY A 393 -23.81 2.40 -14.17
CA GLY A 393 -23.60 1.96 -12.78
C GLY A 393 -22.15 1.57 -12.46
N ALA A 394 -21.39 1.14 -13.46
CA ALA A 394 -20.04 0.57 -13.31
C ALA A 394 -19.05 1.42 -12.48
N PRO A 395 -18.96 2.76 -12.59
CA PRO A 395 -18.06 3.55 -11.74
C PRO A 395 -18.37 3.42 -10.25
N THR A 396 -19.65 3.47 -9.85
CA THR A 396 -20.06 3.26 -8.45
C THR A 396 -19.86 1.81 -8.01
N ILE A 397 -20.21 0.83 -8.86
CA ILE A 397 -20.00 -0.59 -8.56
C ILE A 397 -18.51 -0.88 -8.32
N TYR A 398 -17.63 -0.36 -9.17
CA TYR A 398 -16.17 -0.48 -9.01
C TYR A 398 -15.67 0.17 -7.72
N MET A 399 -16.12 1.39 -7.41
CA MET A 399 -15.75 2.11 -6.19
C MET A 399 -16.17 1.33 -4.93
N ASN A 400 -17.41 0.84 -4.90
CA ASN A 400 -17.98 0.10 -3.77
C ASN A 400 -17.27 -1.26 -3.58
N ALA A 401 -16.99 -1.99 -4.67
CA ALA A 401 -16.23 -3.24 -4.62
C ALA A 401 -14.83 -3.03 -4.03
N TRP A 402 -14.13 -1.99 -4.48
CA TRP A 402 -12.79 -1.66 -3.98
C TRP A 402 -12.81 -1.25 -2.49
N GLN A 403 -13.84 -0.51 -2.03
CA GLN A 403 -14.01 -0.20 -0.60
C GLN A 403 -14.25 -1.46 0.24
N LEU A 404 -15.08 -2.41 -0.21
CA LEU A 404 -15.27 -3.69 0.47
C LEU A 404 -13.95 -4.47 0.60
N LEU A 405 -13.11 -4.48 -0.44
CA LEU A 405 -11.76 -5.06 -0.35
C LEU A 405 -10.85 -4.30 0.62
N GLN A 406 -10.91 -2.97 0.67
CA GLN A 406 -10.05 -2.20 1.58
C GLN A 406 -10.28 -2.52 3.07
N VAL A 407 -11.49 -2.95 3.48
CA VAL A 407 -11.83 -3.16 4.91
C VAL A 407 -10.93 -4.24 5.56
N PRO A 408 -10.85 -5.50 5.08
CA PRO A 408 -9.97 -6.49 5.70
C PRO A 408 -8.49 -6.14 5.63
N TYR A 409 -8.02 -5.49 4.56
CA TYR A 409 -6.64 -5.00 4.50
C TYR A 409 -6.37 -3.91 5.57
N GLY A 410 -7.32 -2.99 5.76
CA GLY A 410 -7.24 -1.93 6.77
C GLY A 410 -7.19 -2.45 8.21
N VAL A 411 -7.80 -3.61 8.47
CA VAL A 411 -7.74 -4.32 9.76
C VAL A 411 -6.46 -5.14 9.91
N ILE A 412 -6.15 -5.99 8.93
CA ILE A 412 -5.12 -7.06 9.05
C ILE A 412 -3.76 -6.62 8.49
N GLY A 413 -3.77 -6.04 7.29
CA GLY A 413 -2.55 -5.70 6.57
C GLY A 413 -1.84 -4.48 7.15
N VAL A 414 -2.59 -3.42 7.48
CA VAL A 414 -2.03 -2.19 8.06
C VAL A 414 -1.47 -2.44 9.46
N THR A 415 -2.19 -3.15 10.33
CA THR A 415 -1.74 -3.44 11.71
C THR A 415 -0.46 -4.27 11.74
N LEU A 416 -0.40 -5.33 10.93
CA LEU A 416 0.80 -6.14 10.76
C LEU A 416 1.97 -5.35 10.19
N LEU A 417 1.70 -4.45 9.23
CA LEU A 417 2.73 -3.58 8.64
C LEU A 417 3.30 -2.61 9.69
N THR A 418 2.45 -1.95 10.48
CA THR A 418 2.88 -1.08 11.59
C THR A 418 3.63 -1.86 12.68
N ALA A 419 3.23 -3.10 12.99
CA ALA A 419 3.90 -3.93 13.99
C ALA A 419 5.30 -4.41 13.54
N VAL A 420 5.51 -4.61 12.23
CA VAL A 420 6.79 -5.09 11.69
C VAL A 420 7.70 -3.93 11.24
N MET A 421 7.15 -2.78 10.85
CA MET A 421 7.90 -1.65 10.30
C MET A 421 9.05 -1.14 11.19
N PRO A 422 8.89 -0.92 12.52
CA PRO A 422 10.01 -0.51 13.38
C PRO A 422 11.18 -1.50 13.41
N ARG A 423 10.90 -2.79 13.16
CA ARG A 423 11.92 -3.85 13.07
C ARG A 423 12.58 -3.84 11.70
N LEU A 424 11.81 -3.76 10.62
CA LEU A 424 12.35 -3.61 9.26
C LEU A 424 13.21 -2.35 9.11
N SER A 425 12.74 -1.19 9.57
CA SER A 425 13.48 0.07 9.50
C SER A 425 14.77 0.03 10.32
N ARG A 426 14.74 -0.60 11.51
CA ARG A 426 15.96 -0.80 12.29
C ARG A 426 16.94 -1.74 11.58
N ASN A 427 16.52 -2.94 11.21
CA ASN A 427 17.40 -3.92 10.55
C ASN A 427 17.98 -3.37 9.24
N ALA A 428 17.23 -2.54 8.50
CA ALA A 428 17.68 -1.88 7.27
C ALA A 428 18.71 -0.77 7.54
N ALA A 429 18.52 0.04 8.59
CA ALA A 429 19.49 1.05 9.01
C ALA A 429 20.76 0.43 9.60
N ASP A 430 20.62 -0.68 10.33
CA ASP A 430 21.72 -1.50 10.88
C ASP A 430 22.43 -2.35 9.78
N GLY A 431 21.93 -2.33 8.52
CA GLY A 431 22.52 -3.04 7.37
C GLY A 431 22.33 -4.56 7.35
N ASP A 432 21.54 -5.14 8.27
CA ASP A 432 21.31 -6.58 8.35
C ASP A 432 20.22 -7.04 7.37
N ASP A 433 20.60 -7.18 6.10
CA ASP A 433 19.75 -7.73 5.05
C ASP A 433 19.19 -9.13 5.41
N LYS A 434 19.88 -9.93 6.23
CA LYS A 434 19.38 -11.26 6.66
C LYS A 434 18.23 -11.12 7.65
N ALA A 435 18.31 -10.19 8.61
CA ALA A 435 17.22 -9.87 9.53
C ALA A 435 16.05 -9.18 8.81
N VAL A 436 16.32 -8.29 7.83
CA VAL A 436 15.29 -7.72 6.94
C VAL A 436 14.54 -8.85 6.22
N VAL A 437 15.23 -9.80 5.60
CA VAL A 437 14.59 -10.95 4.91
C VAL A 437 13.81 -11.85 5.86
N LYS A 438 14.33 -12.08 7.09
CA LYS A 438 13.64 -12.86 8.11
C LYS A 438 12.31 -12.22 8.52
N ASP A 439 12.30 -10.93 8.81
CA ASP A 439 11.12 -10.20 9.24
C ASP A 439 10.12 -9.99 8.08
N LEU A 440 10.62 -9.77 6.85
CA LEU A 440 9.81 -9.76 5.63
C LEU A 440 9.11 -11.12 5.41
N THR A 441 9.82 -12.23 5.64
CA THR A 441 9.26 -13.59 5.51
C THR A 441 8.22 -13.86 6.61
N MET A 442 8.46 -13.41 7.83
CA MET A 442 7.50 -13.50 8.94
C MET A 442 6.22 -12.70 8.65
N ALA A 443 6.35 -11.45 8.21
CA ALA A 443 5.23 -10.62 7.80
C ALA A 443 4.45 -11.28 6.65
N SER A 444 5.12 -11.67 5.57
CA SER A 444 4.48 -12.32 4.41
C SER A 444 3.67 -13.55 4.79
N LYS A 445 4.18 -14.39 5.72
CA LYS A 445 3.44 -15.54 6.27
C LYS A 445 2.18 -15.14 7.02
N LEU A 446 2.27 -14.15 7.91
CA LEU A 446 1.14 -13.70 8.72
C LEU A 446 0.07 -13.01 7.85
N THR A 447 0.49 -12.20 6.87
CA THR A 447 -0.38 -11.62 5.83
C THR A 447 -1.14 -12.72 5.09
N MET A 448 -0.45 -13.76 4.61
CA MET A 448 -1.07 -14.87 3.88
C MET A 448 -2.03 -15.67 4.77
N LEU A 449 -1.61 -15.99 6.00
CA LEU A 449 -2.40 -16.79 6.95
C LEU A 449 -3.73 -16.11 7.32
N ALA A 450 -3.76 -14.78 7.36
CA ALA A 450 -4.93 -13.99 7.73
C ALA A 450 -5.77 -13.52 6.53
N LEU A 451 -5.16 -13.16 5.39
CA LEU A 451 -5.91 -12.70 4.21
C LEU A 451 -6.44 -13.85 3.34
N VAL A 452 -5.78 -15.00 3.24
CA VAL A 452 -6.27 -16.12 2.39
C VAL A 452 -7.69 -16.55 2.76
N PRO A 453 -8.07 -16.76 4.04
CA PRO A 453 -9.45 -17.08 4.41
C PRO A 453 -10.46 -16.01 3.99
N VAL A 454 -10.11 -14.72 4.17
CA VAL A 454 -10.97 -13.60 3.78
C VAL A 454 -11.18 -13.58 2.27
N ILE A 455 -10.12 -13.78 1.49
CA ILE A 455 -10.18 -13.83 0.03
C ILE A 455 -11.07 -14.98 -0.42
N THR A 456 -10.91 -16.18 0.14
CA THR A 456 -11.79 -17.31 -0.20
C THR A 456 -13.25 -17.04 0.19
N PHE A 457 -13.50 -16.37 1.31
CA PHE A 457 -14.86 -15.95 1.70
C PHE A 457 -15.45 -14.93 0.72
N PHE A 458 -14.71 -13.88 0.36
CA PHE A 458 -15.15 -12.88 -0.61
C PHE A 458 -15.33 -13.45 -2.03
N THR A 459 -14.46 -14.37 -2.47
CA THR A 459 -14.64 -15.08 -3.75
C THR A 459 -15.86 -15.99 -3.74
N ALA A 460 -16.10 -16.76 -2.68
CA ALA A 460 -17.20 -17.72 -2.61
C ALA A 460 -18.57 -17.09 -2.30
N PHE A 461 -18.62 -15.94 -1.63
CA PHE A 461 -19.84 -15.33 -1.11
C PHE A 461 -20.01 -13.84 -1.49
N GLY A 462 -19.29 -13.32 -2.50
CA GLY A 462 -19.42 -11.93 -2.96
C GLY A 462 -20.86 -11.57 -3.32
N THR A 463 -21.56 -12.44 -4.06
CA THR A 463 -22.98 -12.35 -4.42
C THR A 463 -23.95 -12.55 -3.25
N LEU A 464 -23.47 -12.91 -2.04
CA LEU A 464 -24.25 -12.84 -0.80
C LEU A 464 -23.92 -11.57 -0.01
N ILE A 465 -22.64 -11.17 0.00
CA ILE A 465 -22.13 -9.97 0.70
C ILE A 465 -22.76 -8.69 0.13
N ALA A 466 -22.76 -8.53 -1.20
CA ALA A 466 -23.17 -7.28 -1.82
C ALA A 466 -24.68 -7.04 -1.72
N PRO A 467 -25.60 -7.97 -2.07
CA PRO A 467 -27.03 -7.80 -1.79
C PRO A 467 -27.35 -7.55 -0.32
N ALA A 468 -26.71 -8.26 0.62
CA ALA A 468 -26.91 -8.07 2.06
C ALA A 468 -26.51 -6.67 2.57
N LEU A 469 -25.66 -5.94 1.86
CA LEU A 469 -25.14 -4.62 2.28
C LEU A 469 -25.65 -3.45 1.43
N PHE A 470 -26.03 -3.71 0.18
CA PHE A 470 -26.33 -2.66 -0.81
C PHE A 470 -27.71 -2.74 -1.46
N ALA A 471 -28.43 -3.88 -1.45
CA ALA A 471 -29.77 -3.98 -2.07
C ALA A 471 -30.85 -3.30 -1.19
N LEU A 472 -30.79 -1.98 -1.12
CA LEU A 472 -31.55 -1.09 -0.24
C LEU A 472 -31.96 0.17 -1.02
N GLY A 473 -33.17 0.68 -0.78
CA GLY A 473 -33.66 1.89 -1.45
C GLY A 473 -33.69 1.75 -2.98
N GLN A 474 -33.12 2.74 -3.69
CA GLN A 474 -33.02 2.77 -5.15
C GLN A 474 -31.96 1.81 -5.74
N PHE A 475 -31.13 1.16 -4.92
CA PHE A 475 -30.05 0.30 -5.43
C PHE A 475 -30.59 -1.10 -5.76
N SER A 476 -30.56 -1.49 -7.03
CA SER A 476 -31.22 -2.71 -7.49
C SER A 476 -30.56 -3.98 -6.95
N LEU A 477 -31.32 -5.09 -6.96
CA LEU A 477 -30.78 -6.40 -6.57
C LEU A 477 -29.72 -6.88 -7.57
N ASP A 478 -29.89 -6.55 -8.85
CA ASP A 478 -29.00 -7.00 -9.93
C ASP A 478 -27.69 -6.20 -9.96
N ASP A 479 -27.74 -4.88 -9.72
CA ASP A 479 -26.54 -4.09 -9.42
C ASP A 479 -25.78 -4.65 -8.22
N ALA A 480 -26.50 -5.11 -7.18
CA ALA A 480 -25.89 -5.72 -6.02
C ALA A 480 -25.30 -7.11 -6.33
N ASN A 481 -25.89 -7.87 -7.27
CA ASN A 481 -25.33 -9.11 -7.78
C ASN A 481 -24.05 -8.84 -8.62
N ILE A 482 -24.05 -7.84 -9.50
CA ILE A 482 -22.89 -7.42 -10.31
C ILE A 482 -21.76 -6.87 -9.41
N LEU A 483 -22.10 -6.10 -8.37
CA LEU A 483 -21.18 -5.70 -7.30
C LEU A 483 -20.61 -6.93 -6.56
N GLY A 484 -21.44 -7.93 -6.30
CA GLY A 484 -21.05 -9.19 -5.70
C GLY A 484 -20.06 -9.98 -6.55
N TRP A 485 -20.34 -10.12 -7.86
CA TRP A 485 -19.42 -10.70 -8.83
C TRP A 485 -18.10 -9.92 -8.91
N THR A 486 -18.17 -8.58 -8.94
CA THR A 486 -16.99 -7.70 -8.96
C THR A 486 -16.11 -7.93 -7.72
N VAL A 487 -16.71 -8.05 -6.53
CA VAL A 487 -15.98 -8.44 -5.30
C VAL A 487 -15.40 -9.85 -5.43
N SER A 488 -16.20 -10.83 -5.86
CA SER A 488 -15.77 -12.24 -5.97
C SER A 488 -14.55 -12.41 -6.87
N PHE A 489 -14.54 -11.74 -8.02
CA PHE A 489 -13.48 -11.79 -9.04
C PHE A 489 -12.28 -10.92 -8.69
N SER A 490 -12.46 -9.81 -7.96
CA SER A 490 -11.34 -8.93 -7.57
C SER A 490 -10.71 -9.28 -6.21
N ALA A 491 -11.35 -10.10 -5.37
CA ALA A 491 -10.88 -10.40 -4.00
C ALA A 491 -9.42 -10.87 -3.92
N PHE A 492 -8.92 -11.62 -4.91
CA PHE A 492 -7.53 -12.08 -4.95
C PHE A 492 -6.50 -10.95 -4.88
N THR A 493 -6.87 -9.72 -5.28
CA THR A 493 -6.05 -8.49 -5.22
C THR A 493 -5.42 -8.26 -3.86
N LEU A 494 -6.06 -8.70 -2.78
CA LEU A 494 -5.61 -8.47 -1.41
C LEU A 494 -4.21 -9.04 -1.09
N ILE A 495 -3.86 -10.20 -1.66
CA ILE A 495 -2.51 -10.77 -1.50
C ILE A 495 -1.43 -9.91 -2.17
N PRO A 496 -1.46 -9.66 -3.50
CA PRO A 496 -0.43 -8.89 -4.16
C PRO A 496 -0.42 -7.41 -3.73
N TYR A 497 -1.57 -6.81 -3.39
CA TYR A 497 -1.64 -5.46 -2.81
C TYR A 497 -0.89 -5.39 -1.48
N ALA A 498 -1.14 -6.32 -0.55
CA ALA A 498 -0.43 -6.37 0.72
C ALA A 498 1.07 -6.67 0.56
N LEU A 499 1.45 -7.53 -0.41
CA LEU A 499 2.87 -7.77 -0.75
C LEU A 499 3.54 -6.53 -1.35
N VAL A 500 2.87 -5.79 -2.24
CA VAL A 500 3.37 -4.51 -2.77
C VAL A 500 3.62 -3.53 -1.63
N LEU A 501 2.65 -3.32 -0.74
CA LEU A 501 2.81 -2.41 0.39
C LEU A 501 3.95 -2.83 1.35
N LEU A 502 4.14 -4.14 1.56
CA LEU A 502 5.28 -4.67 2.29
C LEU A 502 6.62 -4.39 1.58
N HIS A 503 6.70 -4.63 0.27
CA HIS A 503 7.89 -4.32 -0.55
C HIS A 503 8.23 -2.82 -0.54
N LEU A 504 7.23 -1.95 -0.74
CA LEU A 504 7.41 -0.49 -0.76
C LEU A 504 8.00 0.03 0.56
N ARG A 505 7.56 -0.51 1.71
CA ARG A 505 8.09 -0.13 3.02
C ARG A 505 9.55 -0.53 3.23
N VAL A 506 10.05 -1.59 2.59
CA VAL A 506 11.49 -1.90 2.57
C VAL A 506 12.27 -0.87 1.76
N PHE A 507 11.77 -0.44 0.60
CA PHE A 507 12.43 0.59 -0.20
C PHE A 507 12.43 1.96 0.50
N TYR A 508 11.32 2.36 1.12
CA TYR A 508 11.26 3.58 1.93
C TYR A 508 12.22 3.52 3.13
N ALA A 509 12.37 2.35 3.78
CA ALA A 509 13.33 2.15 4.86
C ALA A 509 14.81 2.17 4.41
N ARG A 510 15.08 2.12 3.10
CA ARG A 510 16.42 2.22 2.49
C ARG A 510 16.64 3.57 1.77
N GLU A 511 15.76 4.56 1.98
CA GLU A 511 15.72 5.85 1.28
C GLU A 511 15.60 5.76 -0.27
N GLU A 512 15.20 4.62 -0.82
CA GLU A 512 15.09 4.37 -2.27
C GLU A 512 13.80 4.98 -2.88
N VAL A 513 13.66 6.31 -2.89
CA VAL A 513 12.40 7.00 -3.24
C VAL A 513 11.89 6.71 -4.67
N TRP A 514 12.79 6.46 -5.64
CA TRP A 514 12.41 6.18 -7.04
C TRP A 514 11.96 4.73 -7.31
N THR A 515 12.40 3.76 -6.50
CA THR A 515 12.06 2.34 -6.71
C THR A 515 10.54 2.08 -6.60
N PRO A 516 9.81 2.68 -5.63
CA PRO A 516 8.35 2.77 -5.60
C PRO A 516 7.68 3.27 -6.89
N THR A 517 8.26 4.29 -7.54
CA THR A 517 7.68 4.93 -8.73
C THR A 517 7.66 3.97 -9.94
N PHE A 518 8.68 3.13 -10.09
CA PHE A 518 8.68 2.07 -11.10
C PHE A 518 7.68 0.95 -10.80
N ILE A 519 7.42 0.66 -9.51
CA ILE A 519 6.44 -0.35 -9.10
C ILE A 519 5.02 0.13 -9.42
N ILE A 520 4.64 1.38 -9.08
CA ILE A 520 3.31 1.92 -9.45
C ILE A 520 3.15 2.11 -10.96
N GLY A 521 4.23 2.44 -11.68
CA GLY A 521 4.23 2.45 -13.14
C GLY A 521 3.87 1.09 -13.73
N GLY A 522 4.52 0.01 -13.26
CA GLY A 522 4.20 -1.36 -13.68
C GLY A 522 2.76 -1.79 -13.34
N ILE A 523 2.29 -1.48 -12.12
CA ILE A 523 0.90 -1.74 -11.69
C ILE A 523 -0.09 -1.04 -12.63
N THR A 524 0.15 0.23 -12.93
CA THR A 524 -0.76 1.09 -13.69
C THR A 524 -0.80 0.69 -15.17
N VAL A 525 0.35 0.41 -15.78
CA VAL A 525 0.42 -0.05 -17.18
C VAL A 525 -0.27 -1.41 -17.35
N THR A 526 -0.03 -2.37 -16.45
CA THR A 526 -0.75 -3.66 -16.50
C THR A 526 -2.25 -3.50 -16.24
N LYS A 527 -2.64 -2.71 -15.24
CA LYS A 527 -4.06 -2.43 -14.95
C LYS A 527 -4.76 -1.84 -16.17
N LEU A 528 -4.19 -0.79 -16.77
CA LEU A 528 -4.82 -0.08 -17.88
C LEU A 528 -4.89 -0.95 -19.14
N ALA A 529 -3.82 -1.65 -19.51
CA ALA A 529 -3.83 -2.54 -20.68
C ALA A 529 -4.86 -3.67 -20.59
N LEU A 530 -5.24 -4.08 -19.36
CA LEU A 530 -6.27 -5.07 -19.12
C LEU A 530 -7.68 -4.45 -19.00
N ALA A 531 -7.80 -3.26 -18.42
CA ALA A 531 -9.05 -2.51 -18.40
C ALA A 531 -9.49 -2.15 -19.84
N SER A 532 -8.58 -1.71 -20.70
CA SER A 532 -8.86 -1.42 -22.11
C SER A 532 -9.20 -2.67 -22.94
N ALA A 533 -8.85 -3.87 -22.45
CA ALA A 533 -9.21 -5.14 -23.08
C ALA A 533 -10.58 -5.67 -22.59
N ALA A 534 -11.09 -5.19 -21.44
CA ALA A 534 -12.29 -5.73 -20.81
C ALA A 534 -13.58 -5.61 -21.65
N PRO A 535 -13.88 -4.49 -22.35
CA PRO A 535 -15.04 -4.41 -23.25
C PRO A 535 -15.03 -5.46 -24.37
N PHE A 536 -13.84 -5.86 -24.82
CA PHE A 536 -13.64 -6.85 -25.89
C PHE A 536 -13.62 -8.31 -25.40
N ILE A 537 -13.91 -8.56 -24.11
CA ILE A 537 -13.85 -9.90 -23.47
C ILE A 537 -15.09 -10.19 -22.61
N ALA A 538 -15.71 -9.17 -22.01
CA ALA A 538 -16.94 -9.33 -21.23
C ALA A 538 -18.10 -9.86 -22.11
N SER A 539 -18.97 -10.66 -21.52
CA SER A 539 -20.20 -11.18 -22.12
C SER A 539 -21.32 -10.14 -22.24
N GLU A 540 -21.29 -9.10 -21.41
CA GLU A 540 -22.28 -8.03 -21.40
C GLU A 540 -21.58 -6.73 -21.02
N THR A 541 -22.05 -5.57 -21.49
CA THR A 541 -21.41 -4.29 -21.16
C THR A 541 -21.46 -3.97 -19.66
N ARG A 542 -22.56 -4.35 -18.98
CA ARG A 542 -22.70 -4.23 -17.51
C ARG A 542 -21.69 -5.10 -16.73
N LEU A 543 -21.20 -6.21 -17.31
CA LEU A 543 -20.24 -7.11 -16.67
C LEU A 543 -18.77 -6.69 -16.88
N VAL A 544 -18.48 -5.69 -17.72
CA VAL A 544 -17.15 -5.09 -17.89
C VAL A 544 -16.55 -4.62 -16.55
N VAL A 545 -17.37 -4.16 -15.61
CA VAL A 545 -16.94 -3.74 -14.27
C VAL A 545 -16.28 -4.87 -13.46
N VAL A 546 -16.74 -6.11 -13.64
CA VAL A 546 -16.18 -7.31 -13.00
C VAL A 546 -14.75 -7.54 -13.49
N LEU A 547 -14.54 -7.38 -14.80
CA LEU A 547 -13.21 -7.50 -15.43
C LEU A 547 -12.29 -6.33 -15.07
N LEU A 548 -12.80 -5.10 -14.91
CA LEU A 548 -12.03 -3.97 -14.36
C LEU A 548 -11.56 -4.25 -12.92
N GLY A 549 -12.39 -4.90 -12.11
CA GLY A 549 -12.03 -5.40 -10.79
C GLY A 549 -10.85 -6.39 -10.85
N ALA A 550 -10.92 -7.37 -11.74
CA ALA A 550 -9.85 -8.35 -11.97
C ALA A 550 -8.56 -7.71 -12.55
N ALA A 551 -8.69 -6.77 -13.49
CA ALA A 551 -7.59 -6.03 -14.10
C ALA A 551 -6.78 -5.22 -13.06
N ASN A 552 -7.46 -4.61 -12.09
CA ASN A 552 -6.83 -3.95 -10.95
C ASN A 552 -6.00 -4.94 -10.11
N GLY A 553 -6.55 -6.14 -9.85
CA GLY A 553 -5.83 -7.23 -9.18
C GLY A 553 -4.60 -7.71 -9.92
N MET A 554 -4.71 -7.88 -11.25
CA MET A 554 -3.58 -8.24 -12.10
C MET A 554 -2.50 -7.15 -12.19
N GLY A 555 -2.90 -5.88 -12.14
CA GLY A 555 -1.99 -4.75 -11.92
C GLY A 555 -1.18 -4.92 -10.64
N PHE A 556 -1.82 -5.21 -9.50
CA PHE A 556 -1.09 -5.48 -8.27
C PHE A 556 -0.23 -6.74 -8.33
N VAL A 557 -0.65 -7.81 -9.03
CA VAL A 557 0.21 -8.99 -9.28
C VAL A 557 1.49 -8.60 -10.01
N ALA A 558 1.40 -7.76 -11.06
CA ALA A 558 2.56 -7.20 -11.74
C ALA A 558 3.48 -6.43 -10.76
N GLY A 559 2.91 -5.54 -9.95
CA GLY A 559 3.64 -4.81 -8.90
C GLY A 559 4.32 -5.73 -7.89
N ALA A 560 3.67 -6.81 -7.47
CA ALA A 560 4.22 -7.78 -6.53
C ALA A 560 5.39 -8.57 -7.13
N ILE A 561 5.32 -8.93 -8.43
CA ILE A 561 6.41 -9.59 -9.16
C ILE A 561 7.59 -8.63 -9.38
N ILE A 562 7.32 -7.38 -9.77
CA ILE A 562 8.35 -6.34 -9.96
C ILE A 562 9.06 -6.05 -8.64
N GLY A 563 8.30 -5.76 -7.57
CA GLY A 563 8.82 -5.57 -6.22
C GLY A 563 9.62 -6.77 -5.74
N HIS A 564 9.10 -7.99 -5.89
CA HIS A 564 9.83 -9.22 -5.52
C HIS A 564 11.16 -9.36 -6.29
N ARG A 565 11.19 -9.08 -7.60
CA ARG A 565 12.42 -9.13 -8.40
C ARG A 565 13.43 -8.07 -7.98
N LEU A 566 12.98 -6.87 -7.62
CA LEU A 566 13.83 -5.79 -7.12
C LEU A 566 14.40 -6.10 -5.72
N LEU A 567 13.57 -6.55 -4.75
CA LEU A 567 14.07 -7.00 -3.45
C LEU A 567 14.99 -8.22 -3.60
N LYS A 568 14.71 -9.17 -4.49
CA LYS A 568 15.59 -10.33 -4.74
C LYS A 568 16.95 -9.90 -5.30
N ARG A 569 16.99 -8.85 -6.12
CA ARG A 569 18.23 -8.23 -6.62
C ARG A 569 19.03 -7.57 -5.49
N SER A 570 18.36 -6.95 -4.52
CA SER A 570 19.03 -6.24 -3.41
C SER A 570 19.37 -7.11 -2.18
N LEU A 571 18.60 -8.17 -1.90
CA LEU A 571 18.66 -8.92 -0.62
C LEU A 571 18.87 -10.44 -0.81
N GLY A 572 18.94 -10.93 -2.05
CA GLY A 572 19.10 -12.36 -2.34
C GLY A 572 17.86 -13.21 -2.05
N HIS A 573 18.00 -14.30 -1.30
CA HIS A 573 16.99 -15.37 -1.21
C HIS A 573 15.87 -15.08 -0.18
N LEU A 574 14.77 -14.50 -0.64
CA LEU A 574 13.60 -14.08 0.13
C LEU A 574 12.70 -15.21 0.73
N GLY A 575 13.25 -16.30 1.27
CA GLY A 575 12.54 -17.26 2.14
C GLY A 575 11.35 -18.06 1.54
N MET A 576 11.05 -17.89 0.24
CA MET A 576 9.70 -18.08 -0.33
C MET A 576 9.08 -19.48 -0.18
N LYS A 577 9.90 -20.54 -0.15
CA LYS A 577 9.43 -21.92 0.07
C LYS A 577 8.65 -22.08 1.37
N SER A 578 9.00 -21.30 2.40
CA SER A 578 8.33 -21.33 3.70
C SER A 578 7.00 -20.57 3.70
N VAL A 579 6.90 -19.48 2.94
CA VAL A 579 5.65 -18.72 2.75
C VAL A 579 4.65 -19.58 1.99
N ALA A 580 5.06 -20.14 0.85
CA ALA A 580 4.21 -20.98 0.00
C ALA A 580 3.60 -22.18 0.75
N LYS A 581 4.36 -22.85 1.64
CA LYS A 581 3.84 -23.94 2.47
C LYS A 581 2.74 -23.47 3.42
N THR A 582 2.91 -22.31 4.07
CA THR A 582 1.90 -21.72 4.96
C THR A 582 0.65 -21.30 4.16
N SER A 583 0.83 -20.62 3.02
CA SER A 583 -0.26 -20.20 2.14
C SER A 583 -1.08 -21.38 1.60
N LEU A 584 -0.44 -22.49 1.22
CA LEU A 584 -1.13 -23.66 0.67
C LEU A 584 -2.00 -24.37 1.71
N TRP A 585 -1.54 -24.48 2.96
CA TRP A 585 -2.37 -24.98 4.07
C TRP A 585 -3.54 -24.04 4.38
N ALA A 586 -3.31 -22.72 4.36
CA ALA A 586 -4.37 -21.74 4.54
C ALA A 586 -5.43 -21.81 3.43
N LEU A 587 -5.00 -21.94 2.18
CA LEU A 587 -5.88 -22.06 1.02
C LEU A 587 -6.70 -23.36 1.08
N GLY A 588 -6.06 -24.49 1.37
CA GLY A 588 -6.77 -25.77 1.52
C GLY A 588 -7.83 -25.76 2.62
N ALA A 589 -7.50 -25.22 3.80
CA ALA A 589 -8.47 -25.07 4.90
C ALA A 589 -9.63 -24.13 4.53
N SER A 590 -9.34 -23.05 3.79
CA SER A 590 -10.34 -22.06 3.38
C SER A 590 -11.27 -22.59 2.29
N ILE A 591 -10.76 -23.34 1.31
CA ILE A 591 -11.57 -23.98 0.26
C ILE A 591 -12.49 -25.04 0.86
N ILE A 592 -12.00 -25.90 1.76
CA ILE A 592 -12.85 -26.91 2.43
C ILE A 592 -13.95 -26.21 3.26
N SER A 593 -13.60 -25.12 3.95
CA SER A 593 -14.59 -24.31 4.67
C SER A 593 -15.65 -23.73 3.72
N ALA A 594 -15.24 -23.07 2.63
CA ALA A 594 -16.16 -22.50 1.65
C ALA A 594 -17.12 -23.54 1.06
N LEU A 595 -16.64 -24.73 0.69
CA LEU A 595 -17.48 -25.81 0.14
C LEU A 595 -18.51 -26.32 1.15
N VAL A 596 -18.12 -26.50 2.42
CA VAL A 596 -19.04 -26.95 3.48
C VAL A 596 -20.08 -25.86 3.79
N VAL A 597 -19.65 -24.60 3.90
CA VAL A 597 -20.53 -23.48 4.21
C VAL A 597 -21.48 -23.17 3.06
N TRP A 598 -21.01 -23.16 1.81
CA TRP A 598 -21.84 -22.99 0.62
C TRP A 598 -22.93 -24.07 0.52
N ARG A 599 -22.60 -25.32 0.86
CA ARG A 599 -23.60 -26.40 0.90
C ARG A 599 -24.62 -26.23 2.04
N ILE A 600 -24.26 -25.56 3.14
CA ILE A 600 -25.17 -25.25 4.25
C ILE A 600 -26.02 -24.02 3.94
N ASP A 601 -25.45 -22.96 3.37
CA ASP A 601 -26.18 -21.78 2.91
C ASP A 601 -27.25 -22.14 1.86
N ALA A 602 -26.90 -22.98 0.88
CA ALA A 602 -27.87 -23.52 -0.10
C ALA A 602 -28.99 -24.39 0.53
N LEU A 603 -28.79 -24.94 1.72
CA LEU A 603 -29.85 -25.64 2.48
C LEU A 603 -30.67 -24.67 3.34
N ILE A 604 -30.07 -23.59 3.86
CA ILE A 604 -30.79 -22.51 4.54
C ILE A 604 -31.73 -21.82 3.55
N ASP A 605 -31.22 -21.49 2.36
CA ASP A 605 -31.98 -20.89 1.26
C ASP A 605 -33.20 -21.75 0.90
N ARG A 606 -32.98 -23.04 0.62
CA ARG A 606 -34.04 -23.92 0.11
C ARG A 606 -35.10 -24.34 1.13
N PHE A 607 -34.86 -24.18 2.44
CA PHE A 607 -35.75 -24.70 3.49
C PHE A 607 -36.17 -23.71 4.59
N PHE A 608 -35.50 -22.57 4.75
CA PHE A 608 -35.71 -21.69 5.91
C PHE A 608 -36.04 -20.22 5.58
N ILE A 609 -35.84 -19.76 4.34
CA ILE A 609 -36.11 -18.37 3.94
C ILE A 609 -37.11 -18.34 2.78
N PRO A 610 -38.28 -17.69 2.94
CA PRO A 610 -39.21 -17.48 1.83
C PRO A 610 -38.63 -16.54 0.78
N ASP A 611 -38.95 -16.79 -0.49
CA ASP A 611 -38.61 -15.91 -1.61
C ASP A 611 -39.07 -14.46 -1.33
N GLY A 612 -38.22 -13.49 -1.66
CA GLY A 612 -38.49 -12.07 -1.42
C GLY A 612 -38.20 -11.52 -0.02
N PHE A 613 -37.85 -12.35 0.98
CA PHE A 613 -37.53 -11.86 2.33
C PHE A 613 -36.16 -11.15 2.41
N ARG A 614 -36.11 -9.88 1.99
CA ARG A 614 -34.88 -9.04 1.90
C ARG A 614 -33.96 -9.07 3.15
N PRO A 615 -34.45 -9.05 4.42
CA PRO A 615 -33.58 -9.17 5.59
C PRO A 615 -32.85 -10.53 5.71
N GLY A 616 -33.31 -11.56 5.00
CA GLY A 616 -32.72 -12.89 4.97
C GLY A 616 -31.28 -12.92 4.48
N PHE A 617 -30.90 -12.03 3.54
CA PHE A 617 -29.52 -11.91 3.05
C PHE A 617 -28.54 -11.55 4.17
N VAL A 618 -28.92 -10.62 5.07
CA VAL A 618 -28.09 -10.23 6.23
C VAL A 618 -27.94 -11.38 7.22
N ILE A 619 -29.03 -12.10 7.49
CA ILE A 619 -29.04 -13.24 8.42
C ILE A 619 -28.19 -14.39 7.87
N ARG A 620 -28.32 -14.72 6.58
CA ARG A 620 -27.46 -15.68 5.86
C ARG A 620 -26.00 -15.27 5.95
N LEU A 621 -25.67 -14.02 5.59
CA LEU A 621 -24.29 -13.52 5.61
C LEU A 621 -23.64 -13.68 6.99
N LEU A 622 -24.37 -13.37 8.07
CA LEU A 622 -23.88 -13.54 9.44
C LEU A 622 -23.65 -15.00 9.81
N ILE A 623 -24.59 -15.90 9.50
CA ILE A 623 -24.47 -17.34 9.77
C ILE A 623 -23.31 -17.94 8.97
N THR A 624 -23.28 -17.68 7.67
CA THR A 624 -22.26 -18.15 6.70
C THR A 624 -20.87 -17.63 7.09
N GLY A 625 -20.73 -16.36 7.48
CA GLY A 625 -19.45 -15.79 7.95
C GLY A 625 -18.94 -16.41 9.26
N VAL A 626 -19.81 -16.54 10.27
CA VAL A 626 -19.44 -17.16 11.56
C VAL A 626 -19.07 -18.63 11.38
N LEU A 627 -19.84 -19.37 10.60
CA LEU A 627 -19.59 -20.79 10.32
C LEU A 627 -18.29 -20.99 9.54
N PHE A 628 -18.02 -20.15 8.54
CA PHE A 628 -16.78 -20.18 7.75
C PHE A 628 -15.54 -19.95 8.64
N LEU A 629 -15.57 -18.94 9.51
CA LEU A 629 -14.47 -18.65 10.43
C LEU A 629 -14.26 -19.78 11.45
N ALA A 630 -15.35 -20.37 11.98
CA ALA A 630 -15.28 -21.49 12.90
C ALA A 630 -14.64 -22.73 12.24
N ILE A 631 -15.04 -23.07 11.00
CA ILE A 631 -14.50 -24.22 10.27
C ILE A 631 -13.05 -24.00 9.86
N VAL A 632 -12.67 -22.81 9.37
CA VAL A 632 -11.24 -22.49 9.08
C VAL A 632 -10.40 -22.61 10.34
N MET A 633 -10.85 -22.04 11.48
CA MET A 633 -10.10 -22.11 12.75
C MET A 633 -9.97 -23.56 13.24
N PHE A 634 -11.01 -24.38 13.08
CA PHE A 634 -10.98 -25.80 13.41
C PHE A 634 -9.97 -26.57 12.55
N LEU A 635 -10.02 -26.44 11.21
CA LEU A 635 -9.07 -27.10 10.31
C LEU A 635 -7.62 -26.64 10.57
N MET A 636 -7.41 -25.34 10.79
CA MET A 636 -6.10 -24.77 11.13
C MET A 636 -5.52 -25.38 12.42
N SER A 637 -6.35 -25.67 13.42
CA SER A 637 -5.90 -26.20 14.72
C SER A 637 -5.18 -27.55 14.64
N PHE A 638 -5.43 -28.35 13.58
CA PHE A 638 -4.70 -29.60 13.32
C PHE A 638 -3.32 -29.38 12.67
N THR A 639 -3.04 -28.19 12.15
CA THR A 639 -1.76 -27.89 11.51
C THR A 639 -0.67 -27.67 12.56
N LYS A 640 0.44 -28.40 12.45
CA LYS A 640 1.62 -28.21 13.32
C LYS A 640 2.47 -26.98 12.92
N LEU A 641 1.84 -25.92 12.43
CA LEU A 641 2.51 -24.69 11.99
C LEU A 641 2.84 -23.81 13.20
N PRO A 642 4.10 -23.33 13.35
CA PRO A 642 4.48 -22.44 14.45
C PRO A 642 3.64 -21.16 14.53
N GLU A 643 3.26 -20.62 13.39
CA GLU A 643 2.44 -19.41 13.27
C GLU A 643 1.02 -19.63 13.83
N VAL A 644 0.43 -20.79 13.58
CA VAL A 644 -0.88 -21.17 14.13
C VAL A 644 -0.79 -21.51 15.63
N ARG A 645 0.31 -22.12 16.09
CA ARG A 645 0.58 -22.34 17.52
C ARG A 645 0.67 -21.00 18.29
N MET A 646 1.32 -19.97 17.73
CA MET A 646 1.38 -18.63 18.32
C MET A 646 -0.01 -17.98 18.45
N ILE A 647 -0.82 -18.06 17.39
CA ILE A 647 -2.18 -17.48 17.37
C ILE A 647 -3.12 -18.26 18.31
N GLY A 648 -3.07 -19.60 18.30
CA GLY A 648 -3.85 -20.43 19.21
C GLY A 648 -3.56 -20.16 20.70
N ALA A 649 -2.31 -19.84 21.05
CA ALA A 649 -1.93 -19.47 22.41
C ALA A 649 -2.51 -18.12 22.87
N SER A 650 -2.83 -17.19 21.95
CA SER A 650 -3.54 -15.95 22.31
C SER A 650 -5.06 -16.17 22.37
N LEU A 651 -5.65 -16.89 21.39
CA LEU A 651 -7.08 -17.21 21.39
C LEU A 651 -7.52 -18.16 22.50
N ALA A 652 -6.63 -18.99 23.05
CA ALA A 652 -6.92 -19.83 24.22
C ALA A 652 -7.33 -19.05 25.48
N ARG A 653 -7.16 -17.71 25.48
CA ARG A 653 -7.65 -16.80 26.54
C ARG A 653 -9.13 -16.46 26.41
N LEU A 654 -9.77 -16.73 25.27
CA LEU A 654 -11.20 -16.54 25.07
C LEU A 654 -11.99 -17.75 25.63
N PRO A 655 -13.12 -17.52 26.32
CA PRO A 655 -13.95 -18.59 26.86
C PRO A 655 -14.45 -19.51 25.73
N GLY A 656 -14.49 -20.82 26.00
CA GLY A 656 -14.86 -21.86 25.02
C GLY A 656 -13.71 -22.31 24.11
N VAL A 657 -12.95 -21.39 23.52
CA VAL A 657 -11.93 -21.69 22.48
C VAL A 657 -10.79 -22.55 23.01
N GLY A 658 -10.35 -22.33 24.25
CA GLY A 658 -9.20 -23.04 24.84
C GLY A 658 -9.30 -24.57 24.87
N ARG A 659 -10.51 -25.15 24.82
CA ARG A 659 -10.71 -26.62 24.81
C ARG A 659 -10.14 -27.31 23.57
N PHE A 660 -10.06 -26.62 22.43
CA PHE A 660 -9.52 -27.20 21.19
C PHE A 660 -7.98 -27.17 21.17
N PHE A 661 -7.37 -26.08 21.64
CA PHE A 661 -5.92 -25.90 21.59
C PHE A 661 -5.16 -26.58 22.74
N ALA A 662 -5.78 -26.78 23.91
CA ALA A 662 -5.11 -27.36 25.08
C ALA A 662 -4.59 -28.80 24.87
N ARG A 663 -5.18 -29.56 23.93
CA ARG A 663 -4.94 -31.01 23.81
C ARG A 663 -3.56 -31.40 23.26
N SER A 664 -2.83 -30.49 22.62
CA SER A 664 -1.47 -30.75 22.12
C SER A 664 -0.36 -30.38 23.10
N ALA A 665 -0.63 -29.54 24.12
CA ALA A 665 0.39 -29.11 25.08
C ALA A 665 0.68 -30.18 26.14
N ALA A 666 -0.32 -31.00 26.49
CA ALA A 666 -0.16 -32.07 27.47
C ALA A 666 0.80 -33.18 27.02
N ALA A 667 0.90 -33.44 25.71
CA ALA A 667 1.71 -34.53 25.16
C ALA A 667 3.21 -34.19 25.00
N GLU A 668 3.59 -32.91 25.06
CA GLU A 668 4.99 -32.45 25.02
C GLU A 668 5.55 -32.25 26.46
N ALA A 669 4.76 -32.54 27.51
CA ALA A 669 5.09 -32.25 28.91
C ALA A 669 5.47 -33.48 29.77
N GLU A 670 5.28 -34.72 29.30
CA GLU A 670 5.50 -35.94 30.11
C GLU A 670 6.94 -36.50 30.01
N THR A 671 7.82 -35.94 29.19
CA THR A 671 9.15 -36.52 28.90
C THR A 671 10.28 -36.07 29.84
N GLU A 672 10.11 -35.00 30.63
CA GLU A 672 11.15 -34.48 31.54
C GLU A 672 10.63 -34.21 32.97
N THR A 673 10.39 -35.27 33.76
CA THR A 673 10.11 -35.13 35.21
C THR A 673 10.96 -36.07 36.09
N GLY A 674 12.29 -35.90 36.03
CA GLY A 674 13.19 -36.35 37.10
C GLY A 674 13.12 -35.43 38.34
N PRO A 675 13.10 -35.94 39.58
CA PRO A 675 12.76 -35.12 40.75
C PRO A 675 13.95 -34.29 41.29
N GLY A 676 13.86 -32.96 41.22
CA GLY A 676 14.97 -32.06 41.59
C GLY A 676 14.59 -30.70 42.22
N ARG A 677 14.11 -30.71 43.47
CA ARG A 677 14.09 -29.57 44.43
C ARG A 677 13.22 -28.34 44.07
N ARG A 678 12.07 -28.22 44.73
CA ARG A 678 11.20 -27.01 44.72
C ARG A 678 11.90 -25.78 45.28
N ALA A 679 11.75 -24.63 44.62
CA ALA A 679 11.78 -23.31 45.27
C ALA A 679 10.34 -22.91 45.66
N ARG A 680 10.15 -22.28 46.82
CA ARG A 680 8.85 -21.84 47.34
C ARG A 680 8.73 -20.33 47.19
N ILE A 681 7.68 -19.84 46.53
CA ILE A 681 7.35 -18.42 46.43
C ILE A 681 6.15 -18.13 47.35
N THR A 682 6.30 -17.15 48.24
CA THR A 682 5.25 -16.47 49.00
C THR A 682 5.85 -15.10 49.34
N GLU A 683 5.70 -14.14 48.43
CA GLU A 683 4.80 -12.98 48.57
C GLU A 683 5.32 -11.89 49.51
N MET A 684 5.36 -10.67 48.99
CA MET A 684 5.22 -9.45 49.79
C MET A 684 4.22 -8.55 49.06
N ASP A 685 3.31 -7.95 49.83
CA ASP A 685 2.05 -7.41 49.33
C ASP A 685 2.17 -5.95 48.81
N LEU A 686 1.47 -5.66 47.71
CA LEU A 686 1.24 -4.33 47.14
C LEU A 686 -0.21 -4.20 46.62
N THR A 687 -1.18 -4.54 47.47
CA THR A 687 -2.64 -4.46 47.24
C THR A 687 -3.18 -3.03 47.05
N SER A 688 -2.82 -2.38 45.93
CA SER A 688 -3.46 -1.12 45.50
C SER A 688 -3.52 -0.91 43.98
N ILE A 689 -3.97 -1.91 43.20
CA ILE A 689 -4.50 -1.74 41.82
C ILE A 689 -5.55 -2.84 41.42
N SER A 690 -6.26 -3.40 42.40
CA SER A 690 -7.38 -4.34 42.15
C SER A 690 -8.65 -3.63 41.69
N GLY A 691 -8.64 -3.06 40.47
CA GLY A 691 -9.73 -2.24 39.95
C GLY A 691 -9.78 -2.01 38.44
N MET A 692 -9.09 -2.82 37.62
CA MET A 692 -9.05 -2.58 36.16
C MET A 692 -8.94 -3.81 35.23
N ASN A 693 -8.78 -5.04 35.75
CA ASN A 693 -8.61 -6.26 34.93
C ASN A 693 -9.93 -6.83 34.33
N GLY A 694 -11.00 -6.03 34.25
CA GLY A 694 -12.29 -6.46 33.69
C GLY A 694 -12.52 -6.12 32.22
N MET A 695 -11.67 -5.30 31.59
CA MET A 695 -12.01 -4.63 30.31
C MET A 695 -11.04 -4.87 29.14
N THR A 696 -9.91 -5.55 29.38
CA THR A 696 -8.89 -5.82 28.34
C THR A 696 -9.25 -6.94 27.37
N GLY A 697 -10.34 -7.68 27.62
CA GLY A 697 -10.91 -8.64 26.66
C GLY A 697 -11.70 -8.00 25.50
N ALA A 698 -12.13 -6.74 25.64
CA ALA A 698 -12.95 -6.03 24.66
C ALA A 698 -12.17 -5.01 23.81
N MET A 699 -10.84 -4.92 23.98
CA MET A 699 -9.98 -3.93 23.30
C MET A 699 -9.12 -4.52 22.18
N ALA A 700 -9.49 -5.70 21.66
CA ALA A 700 -8.72 -6.44 20.66
C ALA A 700 -9.35 -6.44 19.24
N GLN A 701 -10.55 -5.87 19.05
CA GLN A 701 -11.29 -5.94 17.78
C GLN A 701 -11.27 -4.64 16.96
N ASP A 702 -11.11 -3.48 17.59
CA ASP A 702 -11.31 -2.17 16.93
C ASP A 702 -10.05 -1.50 16.39
N PHE A 703 -8.87 -2.13 16.48
CA PHE A 703 -7.60 -1.54 16.06
C PHE A 703 -7.35 -1.54 14.54
N ALA A 704 -8.37 -1.18 13.76
CA ALA A 704 -8.26 -0.81 12.35
C ALA A 704 -7.71 0.63 12.16
N GLY A 705 -6.95 1.15 13.12
CA GLY A 705 -6.50 2.54 13.18
C GLY A 705 -5.57 2.74 14.36
N GLY A 706 -4.44 3.41 14.14
CA GLY A 706 -3.29 3.36 15.04
C GLY A 706 -3.55 3.76 16.50
N ALA A 707 -3.35 2.80 17.40
CA ALA A 707 -2.63 3.06 18.65
C ALA A 707 -1.44 2.09 18.74
N MET A 708 -0.43 2.48 19.50
CA MET A 708 0.71 1.63 19.80
C MET A 708 0.25 0.39 20.60
N PRO A 709 0.82 -0.81 20.36
CA PRO A 709 0.75 -1.90 21.32
C PRO A 709 1.28 -1.41 22.68
N PRO A 710 0.81 -1.96 23.82
CA PRO A 710 1.28 -1.52 25.12
C PRO A 710 2.81 -1.62 25.21
N LEU A 711 3.43 -0.57 25.76
CA LEU A 711 4.82 -0.62 26.24
C LEU A 711 5.03 -1.92 27.01
N SER A 712 6.13 -2.61 26.74
CA SER A 712 6.35 -3.96 27.24
C SER A 712 6.49 -3.99 28.76
N ALA A 713 5.37 -4.14 29.47
CA ALA A 713 5.28 -4.43 30.90
C ALA A 713 5.76 -5.86 31.25
N GLY A 714 6.74 -6.37 30.50
CA GLY A 714 7.52 -7.56 30.81
C GLY A 714 8.87 -7.15 31.38
N GLN A 715 8.87 -6.71 32.64
CA GLN A 715 10.03 -6.32 33.46
C GLN A 715 11.03 -5.33 32.80
N VAL A 716 10.98 -4.07 33.25
CA VAL A 716 11.98 -3.05 32.90
C VAL A 716 13.40 -3.55 33.24
N ARG A 717 14.25 -3.71 32.22
CA ARG A 717 15.67 -4.04 32.34
C ARG A 717 16.53 -2.99 31.62
N GLY A 718 16.81 -1.91 32.34
CA GLY A 718 17.78 -0.88 31.97
C GLY A 718 17.47 -0.02 30.73
N PRO A 719 18.24 1.05 30.50
CA PRO A 719 18.21 1.80 29.25
C PRO A 719 18.84 0.96 28.11
N ARG A 720 18.25 1.00 26.91
CA ARG A 720 18.82 0.33 25.73
C ARG A 720 19.99 1.14 25.16
N LEU A 721 21.20 0.60 25.35
CA LEU A 721 22.43 1.07 24.71
C LEU A 721 22.31 0.94 23.17
N VAL A 722 22.60 2.03 22.45
CA VAL A 722 22.56 2.11 20.97
C VAL A 722 23.67 3.05 20.46
N PRO A 723 24.16 2.88 19.21
CA PRO A 723 25.10 3.82 18.59
C PRO A 723 24.61 5.27 18.65
N GLY A 724 25.52 6.20 18.83
CA GLY A 724 25.26 7.64 18.93
C GLY A 724 24.72 8.11 20.29
N ALA A 725 24.29 7.22 21.19
CA ALA A 725 23.66 7.60 22.45
C ALA A 725 24.66 8.09 23.52
N PRO A 726 24.31 9.14 24.29
CA PRO A 726 25.05 9.54 25.48
C PRO A 726 24.79 8.59 26.65
N ILE A 727 25.83 8.24 27.40
CA ILE A 727 25.74 7.58 28.71
C ILE A 727 26.59 8.33 29.75
N LEU A 728 26.42 7.99 31.04
CA LEU A 728 27.10 8.66 32.17
C LEU A 728 26.99 10.20 32.06
N HIS A 729 25.75 10.69 32.11
CA HIS A 729 25.37 12.11 31.93
C HIS A 729 25.80 12.77 30.60
N GLY A 730 26.27 11.98 29.63
CA GLY A 730 26.72 12.48 28.33
C GLY A 730 28.23 12.65 28.21
N ARG A 731 29.01 12.24 29.22
CA ARG A 731 30.46 12.17 29.14
C ARG A 731 30.92 11.21 28.03
N PHE A 732 30.32 10.03 27.92
CA PHE A 732 30.65 9.08 26.85
C PHE A 732 29.52 9.01 25.81
N ARG A 733 29.89 9.08 24.53
CA ARG A 733 28.99 8.83 23.40
C ARG A 733 29.33 7.49 22.76
N LEU A 734 28.37 6.56 22.79
CA LEU A 734 28.51 5.25 22.13
C LEU A 734 28.72 5.43 20.62
N LEU A 735 29.65 4.67 20.03
CA LEU A 735 29.96 4.70 18.59
C LEU A 735 29.57 3.40 17.89
N SER A 736 30.01 2.26 18.43
CA SER A 736 29.72 0.95 17.83
C SER A 736 29.59 -0.16 18.89
N ASP A 737 28.72 -1.13 18.60
CA ASP A 737 28.45 -2.30 19.45
C ASP A 737 29.37 -3.46 19.06
N HIS A 738 30.18 -3.95 19.99
CA HIS A 738 31.05 -5.12 19.80
C HIS A 738 30.49 -6.40 20.45
N GLY A 739 29.24 -6.39 20.92
CA GLY A 739 28.51 -7.56 21.39
C GLY A 739 28.67 -7.81 22.89
N GLY A 740 28.92 -9.07 23.26
CA GLY A 740 29.07 -9.52 24.65
C GLY A 740 27.97 -10.44 25.15
N SER A 741 28.02 -10.76 26.43
CA SER A 741 27.11 -11.66 27.14
C SER A 741 25.91 -10.91 27.74
N PRO A 742 24.87 -11.61 28.25
CA PRO A 742 23.76 -10.96 28.94
C PRO A 742 24.19 -10.17 30.19
N THR A 743 25.36 -10.49 30.75
CA THR A 743 25.95 -9.88 31.96
C THR A 743 27.00 -8.81 31.67
N ALA A 744 27.54 -8.76 30.44
CA ALA A 744 28.63 -7.85 30.06
C ALA A 744 28.50 -7.43 28.58
N ARG A 745 28.35 -6.12 28.31
CA ARG A 745 28.19 -5.57 26.95
C ARG A 745 29.37 -4.68 26.57
N PHE A 746 29.87 -4.84 25.33
CA PHE A 746 31.13 -4.25 24.87
C PHE A 746 30.88 -3.18 23.82
N TRP A 747 31.40 -1.98 24.01
CA TRP A 747 31.16 -0.83 23.14
C TRP A 747 32.43 -0.06 22.84
N GLN A 748 32.60 0.37 21.60
CA GLN A 748 33.45 1.51 21.28
C GLN A 748 32.67 2.78 21.59
N ALA A 749 33.30 3.75 22.26
CA ALA A 749 32.72 5.05 22.53
C ALA A 749 33.74 6.17 22.28
N ARG A 750 33.26 7.40 22.23
CA ARG A 750 34.07 8.60 22.38
C ARG A 750 33.87 9.18 23.77
N ASP A 751 34.95 9.52 24.46
CA ASP A 751 34.89 10.43 25.61
C ASP A 751 34.71 11.85 25.05
N ASN A 752 33.65 12.55 25.44
CA ASN A 752 33.35 13.91 24.98
C ASN A 752 34.13 14.97 25.77
N GLU A 753 34.79 14.62 26.88
CA GLU A 753 35.64 15.52 27.65
C GLU A 753 37.09 15.54 27.11
N SER A 754 37.67 14.38 26.80
CA SER A 754 39.01 14.30 26.20
C SER A 754 39.01 14.27 24.66
N GLY A 755 37.93 13.80 24.04
CA GLY A 755 37.82 13.55 22.60
C GLY A 755 38.29 12.16 22.16
N ASP A 756 38.88 11.37 23.05
CA ASP A 756 39.49 10.06 22.75
C ASP A 756 38.47 8.99 22.33
N LEU A 757 38.95 7.98 21.61
CA LEU A 757 38.27 6.69 21.51
C LEU A 757 38.58 5.86 22.76
N VAL A 758 37.53 5.31 23.38
CA VAL A 758 37.62 4.42 24.53
C VAL A 758 36.81 3.14 24.30
N ALA A 759 37.25 2.05 24.92
CA ALA A 759 36.46 0.84 25.06
C ALA A 759 35.66 0.89 26.36
N LEU A 760 34.38 0.50 26.31
CA LEU A 760 33.50 0.43 27.46
C LEU A 760 32.99 -1.00 27.67
N THR A 761 33.16 -1.50 28.89
CA THR A 761 32.58 -2.77 29.34
C THR A 761 31.51 -2.49 30.38
N ILE A 762 30.25 -2.71 29.98
CA ILE A 762 29.07 -2.40 30.79
C ILE A 762 28.56 -3.70 31.41
N LEU A 763 28.74 -3.83 32.72
CA LEU A 763 28.44 -5.02 33.53
C LEU A 763 27.12 -4.84 34.31
N ASP A 764 26.28 -5.88 34.35
CA ASP A 764 25.03 -5.91 35.12
C ASP A 764 25.17 -6.82 36.37
N PRO A 765 25.24 -6.24 37.59
CA PRO A 765 25.38 -7.03 38.83
C PRO A 765 24.14 -7.87 39.16
N GLN A 766 22.94 -7.45 38.76
CA GLN A 766 21.72 -8.23 39.02
C GLN A 766 21.66 -9.49 38.16
N LEU A 767 22.04 -9.37 36.87
CA LEU A 767 22.13 -10.51 35.96
C LEU A 767 23.31 -11.42 36.32
N ALA A 768 24.43 -10.86 36.78
CA ALA A 768 25.58 -11.61 37.30
C ALA A 768 25.37 -12.18 38.72
N ARG A 769 24.22 -11.89 39.37
CA ARG A 769 23.82 -12.37 40.71
C ARG A 769 24.82 -12.04 41.82
N THR A 770 25.41 -10.84 41.76
CA THR A 770 26.49 -10.37 42.63
C THR A 770 26.20 -8.94 43.12
N SER A 771 27.06 -8.39 43.97
CA SER A 771 27.04 -6.97 44.31
C SER A 771 27.85 -6.16 43.29
N ALA A 772 27.47 -4.91 43.04
CA ALA A 772 28.30 -3.99 42.25
C ALA A 772 29.70 -3.85 42.84
N ARG A 773 29.82 -3.85 44.18
CA ARG A 773 31.09 -3.79 44.91
C ARG A 773 32.04 -4.94 44.57
N GLU A 774 31.55 -6.17 44.44
CA GLU A 774 32.38 -7.34 44.10
C GLU A 774 32.90 -7.25 42.64
N LEU A 775 32.10 -6.73 41.71
CA LEU A 775 32.54 -6.45 40.34
C LEU A 775 33.61 -5.34 40.29
N LEU A 776 33.43 -4.28 41.08
CA LEU A 776 34.41 -3.20 41.22
C LEU A 776 35.73 -3.74 41.79
N GLU A 777 35.67 -4.49 42.90
CA GLU A 777 36.82 -5.04 43.61
C GLU A 777 37.62 -6.04 42.73
N ARG A 778 36.95 -6.97 42.05
CA ARG A 778 37.61 -7.88 41.09
C ARG A 778 38.21 -7.15 39.88
N THR A 779 37.61 -6.05 39.44
CA THR A 779 38.11 -5.28 38.28
C THR A 779 39.25 -4.32 38.67
N ASP A 780 39.28 -3.82 39.91
CA ASP A 780 40.43 -3.10 40.47
C ASP A 780 41.66 -4.02 40.62
N THR A 781 41.47 -5.29 40.99
CA THR A 781 42.55 -6.29 40.95
C THR A 781 43.08 -6.46 39.52
N LEU A 782 42.20 -6.56 38.51
CA LEU A 782 42.63 -6.63 37.09
C LEU A 782 43.37 -5.35 36.64
N ALA A 783 42.99 -4.16 37.12
CA ALA A 783 43.66 -2.90 36.79
C ALA A 783 45.13 -2.83 37.25
N ARG A 784 45.56 -3.75 38.12
CA ARG A 784 46.95 -3.87 38.60
C ARG A 784 47.82 -4.75 37.68
N VAL A 785 47.22 -5.46 36.72
CA VAL A 785 47.92 -6.34 35.76
C VAL A 785 48.51 -5.50 34.62
N ASN A 786 49.74 -5.01 34.81
CA ASN A 786 50.47 -4.25 33.80
C ASN A 786 51.02 -5.18 32.70
N SER A 787 50.25 -5.39 31.63
CA SER A 787 50.66 -6.15 30.44
C SER A 787 50.15 -5.49 29.14
N PRO A 788 50.96 -5.46 28.05
CA PRO A 788 50.51 -4.96 26.75
C PRO A 788 49.38 -5.77 26.11
N ALA A 789 49.05 -6.96 26.66
CA ALA A 789 47.91 -7.77 26.24
C ALA A 789 46.60 -7.46 27.00
N VAL A 790 46.57 -6.42 27.84
CA VAL A 790 45.36 -5.92 28.51
C VAL A 790 45.20 -4.44 28.21
N ALA A 791 44.02 -4.01 27.72
CA ALA A 791 43.74 -2.60 27.53
C ALA A 791 43.70 -1.87 28.88
N ALA A 792 44.48 -0.79 29.02
CA ALA A 792 44.62 -0.08 30.28
C ALA A 792 43.27 0.48 30.75
N ILE A 793 42.85 0.11 31.96
CA ILE A 793 41.62 0.62 32.59
C ILE A 793 41.89 2.07 33.03
N ARG A 794 41.18 3.01 32.41
CA ARG A 794 41.22 4.44 32.77
C ARG A 794 40.41 4.73 34.03
N GLU A 795 39.22 4.13 34.13
CA GLU A 795 38.23 4.45 35.15
C GLU A 795 37.23 3.29 35.32
N ILE A 796 36.64 3.16 36.51
CA ILE A 796 35.55 2.22 36.77
C ILE A 796 34.39 2.98 37.44
N CYS A 797 33.32 3.21 36.68
CA CYS A 797 32.17 3.99 37.13
C CYS A 797 31.08 3.09 37.75
N ASP A 798 30.65 3.39 38.97
CA ASP A 798 29.39 2.86 39.52
C ASP A 798 28.21 3.71 39.01
N ALA A 799 27.33 3.10 38.22
CA ALA A 799 26.15 3.73 37.64
C ALA A 799 24.85 3.36 38.39
N ARG A 800 24.92 3.07 39.69
CA ARG A 800 23.85 2.65 40.64
C ARG A 800 23.16 1.32 40.33
N THR A 801 22.97 0.97 39.06
CA THR A 801 22.34 -0.29 38.60
C THR A 801 23.24 -1.10 37.67
N LEU A 802 24.35 -0.52 37.20
CA LEU A 802 25.34 -1.10 36.31
C LEU A 802 26.74 -0.67 36.77
N VAL A 803 27.77 -1.45 36.45
CA VAL A 803 29.17 -1.04 36.57
C VAL A 803 29.73 -0.83 35.16
N VAL A 804 30.40 0.29 34.92
CA VAL A 804 30.97 0.62 33.60
C VAL A 804 32.48 0.76 33.72
N VAL A 805 33.22 -0.18 33.13
CA VAL A 805 34.68 -0.10 33.00
C VAL A 805 34.99 0.73 31.76
N VAL A 806 35.86 1.72 31.90
CA VAL A 806 36.40 2.54 30.81
C VAL A 806 37.86 2.15 30.61
N SER A 807 38.24 1.75 29.41
CA SER A 807 39.63 1.42 29.05
C SER A 807 40.06 2.07 27.74
N ASP A 808 41.36 2.09 27.49
CA ASP A 808 41.90 2.50 26.20
C ASP A 808 41.30 1.67 25.05
N TRP A 809 41.07 2.32 23.91
CA TRP A 809 40.61 1.64 22.70
C TRP A 809 41.78 0.89 22.03
N THR A 810 41.59 -0.40 21.74
CA THR A 810 42.58 -1.20 21.01
C THR A 810 42.33 -1.18 19.50
N ASP A 811 43.12 -0.41 18.76
CA ASP A 811 43.14 -0.43 17.30
C ASP A 811 43.64 -1.78 16.75
N GLY A 812 42.98 -2.26 15.70
CA GLY A 812 43.11 -3.61 15.17
C GLY A 812 41.74 -4.20 14.81
N ALA A 813 41.61 -5.53 14.78
CA ALA A 813 40.41 -6.26 14.38
C ALA A 813 39.88 -7.21 15.48
N PRO A 814 38.56 -7.50 15.55
CA PRO A 814 38.03 -8.48 16.51
C PRO A 814 38.52 -9.90 16.17
N LEU A 815 38.80 -10.72 17.19
CA LEU A 815 39.39 -12.06 17.08
C LEU A 815 38.73 -12.93 15.98
N THR A 816 37.40 -12.93 15.91
CA THR A 816 36.65 -13.73 14.91
C THR A 816 36.92 -13.31 13.48
N ARG A 817 37.10 -12.01 13.19
CA ARG A 817 37.37 -11.55 11.81
C ARG A 817 38.78 -11.96 11.35
N VAL A 818 39.72 -12.09 12.29
CA VAL A 818 41.06 -12.61 11.98
C VAL A 818 40.99 -14.12 11.75
N ALA A 819 40.25 -14.87 12.58
CA ALA A 819 39.96 -16.28 12.33
C ALA A 819 39.31 -16.52 10.96
N ASP A 820 38.26 -15.76 10.62
CA ASP A 820 37.55 -15.82 9.33
C ASP A 820 38.47 -15.54 8.12
N SER A 821 39.67 -14.99 8.33
CA SER A 821 40.63 -14.65 7.26
C SER A 821 41.67 -15.73 6.96
N GLY A 822 41.76 -16.79 7.78
CA GLY A 822 42.81 -17.82 7.66
C GLY A 822 44.20 -17.27 7.99
N PRO A 823 44.48 -16.93 9.26
CA PRO A 823 45.75 -16.32 9.66
C PRO A 823 46.89 -17.36 9.64
N ASP A 824 48.13 -16.90 9.48
CA ASP A 824 49.30 -17.76 9.61
C ASP A 824 49.33 -18.44 11.00
N PRO A 825 49.51 -19.77 11.10
CA PRO A 825 49.50 -20.48 12.37
C PRO A 825 50.55 -20.01 13.39
N LEU A 826 51.76 -19.68 12.93
CA LEU A 826 52.85 -19.25 13.81
C LEU A 826 52.55 -17.85 14.35
N ALA A 827 52.08 -16.95 13.49
CA ALA A 827 51.63 -15.62 13.89
C ALA A 827 50.42 -15.68 14.85
N ALA A 828 49.46 -16.58 14.61
CA ALA A 828 48.31 -16.80 15.50
C ALA A 828 48.71 -17.35 16.89
N GLY A 829 49.67 -18.29 16.93
CA GLY A 829 50.24 -18.79 18.18
C GLY A 829 51.01 -17.70 18.95
N PHE A 830 51.81 -16.90 18.24
CA PHE A 830 52.61 -15.82 18.81
C PHE A 830 51.72 -14.70 19.36
N ALA A 831 50.66 -14.33 18.63
CA ALA A 831 49.69 -13.31 19.03
C ALA A 831 49.09 -13.56 20.43
N LEU A 832 48.83 -14.83 20.78
CA LEU A 832 48.23 -15.22 22.06
C LEU A 832 49.24 -15.40 23.20
N ALA A 833 50.55 -15.40 22.93
CA ALA A 833 51.57 -15.63 23.95
C ALA A 833 51.57 -14.55 25.04
N ASP A 834 51.50 -13.27 24.66
CA ASP A 834 51.50 -12.15 25.61
C ASP A 834 50.20 -12.09 26.44
N LEU A 835 49.08 -12.62 25.89
CA LEU A 835 47.80 -12.77 26.59
C LEU A 835 47.84 -13.93 27.61
N ALA A 836 48.55 -15.02 27.32
CA ALA A 836 48.84 -16.07 28.30
C ALA A 836 49.76 -15.59 29.42
N ASP A 837 50.74 -14.74 29.10
CA ASP A 837 51.63 -14.12 30.09
C ASP A 837 50.84 -13.17 31.01
N ALA A 838 49.88 -12.42 30.46
CA ALA A 838 48.94 -11.60 31.23
C ALA A 838 48.04 -12.46 32.14
N ALA A 839 47.63 -13.65 31.71
CA ALA A 839 46.84 -14.57 32.54
C ALA A 839 47.67 -15.16 33.69
N GLY A 840 48.99 -15.34 33.50
CA GLY A 840 49.93 -15.66 34.59
C GLY A 840 50.04 -14.50 35.60
N ALA A 841 50.34 -13.30 35.11
CA ALA A 841 50.48 -12.10 35.95
C ALA A 841 49.18 -11.71 36.69
N ALA A 842 48.01 -12.08 36.15
CA ALA A 842 46.74 -11.95 36.83
C ALA A 842 46.55 -13.00 37.95
N ALA A 843 47.04 -14.23 37.76
CA ALA A 843 46.97 -15.28 38.77
C ALA A 843 47.92 -15.04 39.96
N ASP A 844 49.10 -14.48 39.71
CA ASP A 844 50.10 -14.10 40.73
C ASP A 844 49.57 -13.12 41.80
N ILE A 845 48.46 -12.43 41.52
CA ILE A 845 47.79 -11.48 42.43
C ILE A 845 46.40 -11.96 42.89
N ASP A 846 46.14 -13.28 42.88
CA ASP A 846 44.84 -13.92 43.16
C ASP A 846 43.68 -13.41 42.25
N GLY A 847 44.02 -12.87 41.07
CA GLY A 847 43.11 -12.27 40.10
C GLY A 847 42.69 -13.17 38.95
N SER A 848 42.11 -12.58 37.91
CA SER A 848 41.66 -13.23 36.67
C SER A 848 41.46 -12.16 35.58
N LEU A 849 41.72 -12.51 34.32
CA LEU A 849 41.44 -11.65 33.17
C LEU A 849 39.93 -11.55 32.88
N GLY A 850 39.14 -12.55 33.26
CA GLY A 850 37.68 -12.57 33.11
C GLY A 850 37.23 -12.81 31.68
N ILE A 851 37.93 -13.65 30.91
CA ILE A 851 37.64 -13.93 29.49
C ILE A 851 36.41 -14.86 29.39
N ASP A 852 35.20 -14.31 29.57
CA ASP A 852 33.92 -15.03 29.43
C ASP A 852 33.41 -15.13 27.99
N HIS A 853 33.90 -14.28 27.08
CA HIS A 853 33.35 -14.17 25.73
C HIS A 853 34.39 -13.71 24.70
N ARG A 854 34.48 -14.42 23.56
CA ARG A 854 35.47 -14.19 22.49
C ARG A 854 35.57 -12.75 21.98
N ASN A 855 34.44 -12.01 21.94
CA ASN A 855 34.42 -10.61 21.50
C ASN A 855 35.15 -9.64 22.45
N ARG A 856 35.60 -10.10 23.64
CA ARG A 856 36.51 -9.31 24.49
C ARG A 856 37.90 -9.13 23.90
N LEU A 857 38.29 -10.04 23.00
CA LEU A 857 39.63 -10.09 22.43
C LEU A 857 39.66 -9.43 21.04
N ARG A 858 40.63 -8.55 20.84
CA ARG A 858 41.00 -8.00 19.53
C ARG A 858 42.44 -8.40 19.21
N ILE A 859 42.74 -8.66 17.95
CA ILE A 859 44.11 -8.67 17.46
C ILE A 859 44.46 -7.23 17.10
N SER A 860 45.46 -6.68 17.77
CA SER A 860 45.93 -5.31 17.60
C SER A 860 46.57 -5.08 16.22
N SER A 861 46.79 -3.81 15.86
CA SER A 861 47.61 -3.43 14.69
C SER A 861 49.07 -3.90 14.79
N GLU A 862 49.55 -4.26 15.98
CA GLU A 862 50.87 -4.87 16.22
C GLU A 862 50.82 -6.41 16.19
N GLY A 863 49.71 -7.02 15.77
CA GLY A 863 49.55 -8.48 15.67
C GLY A 863 49.35 -9.22 17.00
N ARG A 864 49.47 -8.56 18.16
CA ARG A 864 49.20 -9.17 19.48
C ARG A 864 47.70 -9.30 19.75
N ALA A 865 47.29 -10.37 20.42
CA ALA A 865 45.96 -10.49 21.02
C ALA A 865 45.87 -9.69 22.33
N VAL A 866 44.84 -8.86 22.45
CA VAL A 866 44.62 -7.95 23.58
C VAL A 866 43.22 -8.11 24.14
N LEU A 867 43.10 -8.15 25.47
CA LEU A 867 41.85 -7.97 26.21
C LEU A 867 41.39 -6.50 26.08
N ALA A 868 40.70 -6.20 25.00
CA ALA A 868 40.20 -4.87 24.65
C ALA A 868 38.99 -4.42 25.47
N PHE A 869 38.29 -5.37 26.11
CA PHE A 869 37.11 -5.13 26.95
C PHE A 869 37.28 -5.77 28.35
N PRO A 870 38.14 -5.19 29.21
CA PRO A 870 38.39 -5.70 30.56
C PRO A 870 37.19 -5.50 31.49
N GLY A 871 37.06 -6.35 32.51
CA GLY A 871 35.98 -6.27 33.51
C GLY A 871 35.55 -7.65 33.99
N VAL A 872 35.85 -7.97 35.25
CA VAL A 872 35.86 -9.35 35.76
C VAL A 872 34.50 -9.72 36.37
N LEU A 873 33.91 -10.80 35.88
CA LEU A 873 32.67 -11.38 36.45
C LEU A 873 32.98 -12.33 37.64
N PRO A 874 32.00 -12.65 38.51
CA PRO A 874 32.23 -13.46 39.72
C PRO A 874 32.71 -14.90 39.44
N ASN A 875 32.37 -15.43 38.26
CA ASN A 875 32.83 -16.73 37.78
C ASN A 875 34.21 -16.71 37.11
N GLY A 876 34.80 -15.52 36.89
CA GLY A 876 36.17 -15.39 36.38
C GLY A 876 37.17 -16.05 37.32
N THR A 877 38.01 -16.92 36.76
CA THR A 877 39.09 -17.66 37.44
C THR A 877 40.26 -17.87 36.47
N PRO A 878 41.52 -17.94 36.95
CA PRO A 878 42.68 -18.20 36.08
C PRO A 878 42.52 -19.42 35.16
N ARG A 879 41.95 -20.52 35.69
CA ARG A 879 41.70 -21.74 34.91
C ARG A 879 40.72 -21.51 33.74
N GLN A 880 39.74 -20.62 33.90
CA GLN A 880 38.83 -20.25 32.82
C GLN A 880 39.55 -19.37 31.77
N ASP A 881 40.42 -18.46 32.19
CA ASP A 881 41.17 -17.60 31.26
C ASP A 881 42.13 -18.42 30.38
N LEU A 882 42.87 -19.38 30.97
CA LEU A 882 43.75 -20.29 30.24
C LEU A 882 42.97 -21.17 29.24
N HIS A 883 41.80 -21.66 29.63
CA HIS A 883 40.89 -22.37 28.72
C HIS A 883 40.39 -21.46 27.58
N ALA A 884 40.01 -20.22 27.89
CA ALA A 884 39.54 -19.25 26.89
C ALA A 884 40.64 -18.85 25.89
N ILE A 885 41.91 -18.81 26.32
CA ILE A 885 43.07 -18.60 25.45
C ILE A 885 43.27 -19.78 24.50
N ARG A 886 43.16 -21.03 24.97
CA ARG A 886 43.22 -22.23 24.11
C ARG A 886 42.08 -22.28 23.10
N VAL A 887 40.85 -21.94 23.52
CA VAL A 887 39.69 -21.80 22.63
C VAL A 887 39.88 -20.64 21.64
N SER A 888 40.63 -19.61 21.99
CA SER A 888 40.98 -18.51 21.07
C SER A 888 42.02 -18.93 20.03
N LEU A 889 42.96 -19.82 20.39
CA LEU A 889 43.90 -20.44 19.45
C LEU A 889 43.18 -21.38 18.48
N ASP A 890 42.36 -22.30 19.01
CA ASP A 890 41.49 -23.19 18.21
C ASP A 890 40.63 -22.39 17.21
N LEU A 891 40.00 -21.31 17.69
CA LEU A 891 39.20 -20.43 16.84
C LEU A 891 40.04 -19.73 15.76
N LEU A 892 41.24 -19.22 16.06
CA LEU A 892 42.12 -18.62 15.04
C LEU A 892 42.57 -19.64 13.99
N LEU A 893 42.85 -20.88 14.39
CA LEU A 893 43.29 -21.96 13.50
C LEU A 893 42.14 -22.62 12.72
N SER A 894 40.88 -22.42 13.13
CA SER A 894 39.70 -23.13 12.59
C SER A 894 39.41 -22.91 11.09
N SER A 895 40.02 -21.89 10.46
CA SER A 895 39.91 -21.61 9.01
C SER A 895 41.18 -21.95 8.22
N VAL A 896 42.22 -22.49 8.86
CA VAL A 896 43.49 -22.89 8.25
C VAL A 896 43.44 -24.38 7.92
N ASP A 897 44.18 -24.85 6.90
CA ASP A 897 44.26 -26.28 6.61
C ASP A 897 44.95 -27.02 7.77
N PRO A 898 44.34 -28.09 8.34
CA PRO A 898 44.96 -28.88 9.40
C PRO A 898 46.33 -29.51 9.07
N ALA A 899 46.74 -29.52 7.80
CA ALA A 899 48.08 -29.91 7.35
C ALA A 899 49.12 -28.78 7.44
N GLU A 900 48.69 -27.51 7.51
CA GLU A 900 49.56 -26.34 7.65
C GLU A 900 49.81 -25.95 9.11
N VAL A 901 48.95 -26.41 10.04
CA VAL A 901 49.08 -26.15 11.48
C VAL A 901 50.18 -27.01 12.11
N PRO A 902 51.21 -26.42 12.76
CA PRO A 902 52.25 -27.17 13.48
C PRO A 902 51.67 -28.06 14.59
N GLU A 903 52.16 -29.30 14.69
CA GLU A 903 51.72 -30.29 15.71
C GLU A 903 51.83 -29.75 17.15
N SER A 904 52.83 -28.91 17.42
CA SER A 904 53.03 -28.20 18.69
C SER A 904 51.87 -27.25 19.04
N LEU A 905 51.38 -26.47 18.08
CA LEU A 905 50.23 -25.57 18.26
C LEU A 905 48.92 -26.35 18.27
N ARG A 906 48.80 -27.38 17.42
CA ARG A 906 47.62 -28.26 17.40
C ARG A 906 47.41 -28.97 18.74
N ALA A 907 48.48 -29.46 19.37
CA ALA A 907 48.43 -30.06 20.70
C ALA A 907 48.02 -29.07 21.81
N ILE A 908 48.35 -27.77 21.68
CA ILE A 908 47.92 -26.72 22.63
C ILE A 908 46.42 -26.40 22.46
N ALA A 909 45.88 -26.48 21.24
CA ALA A 909 44.45 -26.30 20.95
C ALA A 909 43.60 -27.54 21.31
N GLU A 910 44.08 -28.75 20.99
CA GLU A 910 43.39 -30.03 21.27
C GLU A 910 43.28 -30.33 22.78
N ASP A 911 44.17 -29.79 23.63
CA ASP A 911 44.10 -29.84 25.10
C ASP A 911 42.95 -28.97 25.68
N THR A 912 41.87 -28.80 24.92
CA THR A 912 40.57 -28.24 25.36
C THR A 912 39.55 -29.34 25.67
N GLN A 913 39.66 -30.54 25.07
CA GLN A 913 38.62 -31.57 25.17
C GLN A 913 38.77 -32.52 26.37
N ASN A 914 39.98 -32.67 26.91
CA ASN A 914 40.25 -33.51 28.10
C ASN A 914 39.83 -32.79 29.38
N GLY A 915 38.53 -32.80 29.69
CA GLY A 915 37.90 -32.13 30.84
C GLY A 915 38.29 -32.63 32.24
N GLY A 916 39.42 -33.32 32.39
CA GLY A 916 39.99 -33.80 33.65
C GLY A 916 41.52 -33.96 33.56
N ASP A 917 42.21 -33.66 34.65
CA ASP A 917 43.63 -33.94 34.93
C ASP A 917 44.72 -33.43 33.96
N ALA A 918 44.42 -32.47 33.08
CA ALA A 918 45.41 -31.51 32.59
C ALA A 918 45.83 -30.56 33.73
N GLY A 919 46.75 -31.00 34.58
CA GLY A 919 47.23 -30.27 35.77
C GLY A 919 48.38 -29.28 35.49
N ASP A 920 48.54 -28.31 36.41
CA ASP A 920 49.78 -27.55 36.66
C ASP A 920 50.44 -26.81 35.48
N ILE A 921 49.67 -26.40 34.46
CA ILE A 921 50.14 -25.42 33.46
C ILE A 921 49.62 -24.03 33.86
N ASP A 922 50.51 -23.20 34.42
CA ASP A 922 50.26 -21.77 34.66
C ASP A 922 50.32 -20.93 33.36
N GLY A 923 49.94 -19.65 33.45
CA GLY A 923 49.90 -18.75 32.30
C GLY A 923 51.27 -18.47 31.70
N HIS A 924 52.31 -18.34 32.53
CA HIS A 924 53.69 -18.12 32.07
C HIS A 924 54.24 -19.35 31.33
N THR A 925 53.89 -20.57 31.76
CA THR A 925 54.21 -21.82 31.09
C THR A 925 53.45 -21.99 29.79
N LEU A 926 52.18 -21.56 29.72
CA LEU A 926 51.42 -21.52 28.46
C LEU A 926 52.02 -20.49 27.48
N ALA A 927 52.35 -19.29 27.95
CA ALA A 927 53.02 -18.25 27.16
C ALA A 927 54.38 -18.72 26.63
N LYS A 928 55.17 -19.39 27.48
CA LYS A 928 56.43 -20.01 27.10
C LYS A 928 56.24 -21.07 26.01
N ARG A 929 55.28 -22.00 26.18
CA ARG A 929 54.98 -23.02 25.15
C ARG A 929 54.53 -22.42 23.82
N LEU A 930 53.71 -21.37 23.85
CA LEU A 930 53.31 -20.64 22.64
C LEU A 930 54.51 -20.01 21.95
N ARG A 931 55.41 -19.35 22.70
CA ARG A 931 56.65 -18.77 22.14
C ARG A 931 57.56 -19.86 21.56
N GLU A 932 57.84 -20.93 22.31
CA GLU A 932 58.66 -22.08 21.87
C GLU A 932 58.08 -22.79 20.63
N ALA A 933 56.75 -22.84 20.48
CA ALA A 933 56.08 -23.40 19.31
C ALA A 933 56.14 -22.49 18.06
N THR A 934 56.61 -21.25 18.19
CA THR A 934 56.61 -20.22 17.11
C THR A 934 57.99 -19.69 16.73
N THR A 935 59.06 -20.14 17.39
CA THR A 935 60.44 -19.63 17.22
C THR A 935 61.19 -20.10 15.96
N THR A 936 60.51 -20.35 14.84
CA THR A 936 61.13 -20.69 13.54
C THR A 936 60.81 -19.65 12.47
N ASP A 937 61.81 -18.85 12.08
CA ASP A 937 61.80 -17.83 11.00
C ASP A 937 60.48 -17.03 10.84
N LEU A 938 60.20 -16.19 11.83
CA LEU A 938 59.14 -15.18 11.80
C LEU A 938 59.46 -14.05 10.80
N ASP A 939 59.09 -14.24 9.53
CA ASP A 939 59.18 -13.24 8.44
C ASP A 939 57.77 -12.87 7.89
N ALA A 940 56.72 -13.10 8.70
CA ALA A 940 55.30 -12.93 8.34
C ALA A 940 54.54 -11.95 9.27
N ASP A 941 54.11 -10.82 8.72
CA ASP A 941 53.31 -9.81 9.44
C ASP A 941 51.82 -10.20 9.53
N LEU A 942 51.22 -10.07 10.72
CA LEU A 942 49.79 -10.23 10.95
C LEU A 942 49.02 -8.96 10.54
N VAL A 943 48.97 -8.67 9.22
CA VAL A 943 48.44 -7.42 8.66
C VAL A 943 46.92 -7.29 8.89
N THR A 944 46.55 -6.67 10.02
CA THR A 944 45.15 -6.28 10.29
C THR A 944 44.83 -4.92 9.66
N THR A 945 43.63 -4.78 9.10
CA THR A 945 43.12 -3.48 8.65
C THR A 945 42.40 -2.78 9.80
N VAL A 946 42.72 -1.50 10.01
CA VAL A 946 42.13 -0.68 11.07
C VAL A 946 40.63 -0.49 10.81
N ASP A 947 39.79 -0.81 11.80
CA ASP A 947 38.36 -0.47 11.81
C ASP A 947 38.20 1.07 11.84
N VAL A 948 38.08 1.69 10.66
CA VAL A 948 37.71 3.11 10.56
C VAL A 948 36.27 3.25 11.08
N ALA A 949 36.13 3.79 12.30
CA ALA A 949 34.82 4.04 12.90
C ALA A 949 33.96 4.89 11.97
N PRO A 950 32.71 4.50 11.69
CA PRO A 950 31.88 5.17 10.68
C PRO A 950 31.64 6.62 11.07
N ASN A 951 32.06 7.55 10.21
CA ASN A 951 31.85 8.98 10.44
C ASN A 951 30.35 9.30 10.32
N PRO A 952 29.66 9.72 11.41
CA PRO A 952 28.21 9.94 11.40
C PRO A 952 27.76 11.13 10.52
N GLU A 953 28.70 11.94 10.03
CA GLU A 953 28.44 13.05 9.09
C GLU A 953 28.74 12.69 7.62
N GLN A 954 29.24 11.47 7.35
CA GLN A 954 29.42 10.96 5.99
C GLN A 954 28.42 9.83 5.74
N ARG A 955 27.29 10.15 5.08
CA ARG A 955 26.41 9.10 4.57
C ARG A 955 27.15 8.22 3.58
N ALA A 956 27.20 6.92 3.86
CA ALA A 956 27.64 5.92 2.91
C ALA A 956 26.63 5.87 1.74
N GLY A 957 27.01 6.44 0.59
CA GLY A 957 26.30 6.22 -0.67
C GLY A 957 26.48 4.77 -1.12
N PHE A 958 25.61 3.87 -0.62
CA PHE A 958 25.72 2.43 -0.84
C PHE A 958 25.60 2.09 -2.34
N GLY A 959 26.70 1.58 -2.90
CA GLY A 959 26.84 1.37 -4.33
C GLY A 959 26.23 0.06 -4.81
N ALA A 960 25.29 0.15 -5.76
CA ALA A 960 25.12 -0.89 -6.77
C ALA A 960 25.92 -0.49 -8.02
N ALA A 961 26.74 -1.40 -8.57
CA ALA A 961 27.42 -1.15 -9.84
C ALA A 961 26.38 -1.02 -10.98
N PRO A 962 26.51 -0.03 -11.89
CA PRO A 962 25.57 0.13 -13.00
C PRO A 962 25.71 -1.04 -13.98
N GLU A 963 24.73 -1.95 -13.99
CA GLU A 963 24.64 -2.98 -15.01
C GLU A 963 24.32 -2.38 -16.38
N LYS A 964 24.89 -2.98 -17.44
CA LYS A 964 24.64 -2.57 -18.82
C LYS A 964 23.15 -2.74 -19.16
N ALA A 965 22.51 -1.67 -19.65
CA ALA A 965 21.06 -1.54 -19.79
C ALA A 965 20.34 -2.68 -20.55
N GLY A 966 21.01 -3.40 -21.47
CA GLY A 966 20.41 -4.54 -22.17
C GLY A 966 19.89 -5.65 -21.24
N ARG A 967 20.48 -5.83 -20.04
CA ARG A 967 20.00 -6.85 -19.08
C ARG A 967 18.70 -6.46 -18.38
N THR A 968 18.44 -5.17 -18.15
CA THR A 968 17.22 -4.70 -17.50
C THR A 968 16.02 -4.77 -18.46
N ALA A 969 16.22 -4.47 -19.74
CA ALA A 969 15.19 -4.63 -20.77
C ALA A 969 14.71 -6.09 -20.88
N LEU A 970 15.64 -7.06 -20.91
CA LEU A 970 15.29 -8.49 -20.97
C LEU A 970 14.52 -8.95 -19.72
N SER A 971 14.88 -8.49 -18.52
CA SER A 971 14.16 -8.85 -17.30
C SER A 971 12.79 -8.18 -17.19
N ALA A 972 12.60 -6.98 -17.76
CA ALA A 972 11.29 -6.35 -17.92
C ALA A 972 10.40 -7.16 -18.89
N GLY A 973 10.90 -7.56 -20.05
CA GLY A 973 10.16 -8.39 -21.02
C GLY A 973 9.69 -9.72 -20.43
N ILE A 974 10.55 -10.42 -19.68
CA ILE A 974 10.21 -11.66 -18.94
C ILE A 974 9.24 -11.40 -17.77
N THR A 975 9.08 -10.16 -17.32
CA THR A 975 8.03 -9.78 -16.37
C THR A 975 6.70 -9.59 -17.08
N ILE A 976 6.69 -8.80 -18.15
CA ILE A 976 5.49 -8.49 -18.95
C ILE A 976 4.88 -9.76 -19.56
N GLY A 977 5.66 -10.61 -20.22
CA GLY A 977 5.17 -11.88 -20.79
C GLY A 977 4.65 -12.85 -19.73
N GLY A 978 5.26 -12.86 -18.53
CA GLY A 978 4.78 -13.66 -17.40
C GLY A 978 3.43 -13.18 -16.85
N ILE A 979 3.16 -11.87 -16.91
CA ILE A 979 1.86 -11.30 -16.52
C ILE A 979 0.78 -11.70 -17.54
N PHE A 980 1.03 -11.51 -18.84
CA PHE A 980 0.09 -11.92 -19.90
C PHE A 980 -0.26 -13.41 -19.86
N LEU A 981 0.68 -14.28 -19.52
CA LEU A 981 0.41 -15.72 -19.35
C LEU A 981 -0.58 -16.00 -18.20
N VAL A 982 -0.45 -15.30 -17.07
CA VAL A 982 -1.39 -15.47 -15.93
C VAL A 982 -2.76 -14.89 -16.26
N VAL A 983 -2.83 -13.79 -17.02
CA VAL A 983 -4.09 -13.24 -17.54
C VAL A 983 -4.81 -14.26 -18.41
N ALA A 984 -4.12 -14.82 -19.41
CA ALA A 984 -4.71 -15.80 -20.33
C ALA A 984 -5.22 -17.05 -19.58
N LEU A 985 -4.46 -17.55 -18.60
CA LEU A 985 -4.88 -18.67 -17.76
C LEU A 985 -6.10 -18.32 -16.88
N ALA A 986 -6.21 -17.07 -16.39
CA ALA A 986 -7.36 -16.62 -15.63
C ALA A 986 -8.63 -16.53 -16.49
N VAL A 987 -8.55 -15.91 -17.68
CA VAL A 987 -9.69 -15.81 -18.61
C VAL A 987 -10.18 -17.19 -19.05
N VAL A 988 -9.27 -18.09 -19.42
CA VAL A 988 -9.60 -19.48 -19.79
C VAL A 988 -10.23 -20.24 -18.61
N ALA A 989 -9.73 -20.07 -17.39
CA ALA A 989 -10.32 -20.71 -16.22
C ALA A 989 -11.73 -20.17 -15.92
N VAL A 990 -11.97 -18.87 -16.06
CA VAL A 990 -13.30 -18.26 -15.87
C VAL A 990 -14.30 -18.83 -16.87
N ALA A 991 -14.00 -18.80 -18.16
CA ALA A 991 -14.90 -19.36 -19.18
C ALA A 991 -15.17 -20.85 -18.96
N PHE A 992 -14.14 -21.63 -18.61
CA PHE A 992 -14.27 -23.07 -18.36
C PHE A 992 -15.11 -23.42 -17.10
N PHE A 993 -15.07 -22.60 -16.06
CA PHE A 993 -15.87 -22.82 -14.84
C PHE A 993 -17.24 -22.11 -14.84
N GLY A 994 -17.43 -21.08 -15.68
CA GLY A 994 -18.73 -20.44 -15.89
C GLY A 994 -19.67 -21.29 -16.73
N GLY A 995 -19.16 -21.82 -17.86
CA GLY A 995 -19.97 -22.48 -18.89
C GLY A 995 -20.95 -21.51 -19.56
N ASP A 996 -21.96 -22.04 -20.25
CA ASP A 996 -22.96 -21.25 -20.98
C ASP A 996 -24.06 -20.68 -20.06
N ARG A 997 -23.66 -20.19 -18.88
CA ARG A 997 -24.51 -19.43 -17.96
C ARG A 997 -24.58 -17.98 -18.43
N ARG A 998 -25.80 -17.47 -18.61
CA ARG A 998 -26.07 -16.08 -19.00
C ARG A 998 -25.44 -15.09 -18.00
N ASP A 999 -25.54 -15.40 -16.72
CA ASP A 999 -24.98 -14.67 -15.57
C ASP A 999 -23.45 -14.85 -15.36
N SER A 1000 -22.70 -15.41 -16.34
CA SER A 1000 -21.23 -15.47 -16.32
C SER A 1000 -20.59 -14.21 -16.94
N PRO A 1001 -19.61 -13.54 -16.30
CA PRO A 1001 -18.96 -12.33 -16.84
C PRO A 1001 -17.99 -12.57 -18.02
N VAL A 1002 -17.76 -13.82 -18.39
CA VAL A 1002 -17.06 -14.23 -19.63
C VAL A 1002 -17.69 -15.54 -20.11
N THR A 1003 -17.93 -15.66 -21.42
CA THR A 1003 -18.42 -16.89 -22.08
C THR A 1003 -17.47 -17.31 -23.20
N THR A 1004 -17.72 -18.47 -23.81
CA THR A 1004 -16.91 -18.98 -24.92
C THR A 1004 -16.94 -18.07 -26.15
N ASP A 1005 -18.06 -17.37 -26.36
CA ASP A 1005 -18.31 -16.51 -27.51
C ASP A 1005 -17.97 -15.03 -27.23
N SER A 1006 -18.06 -14.58 -25.98
CA SER A 1006 -17.53 -13.26 -25.60
C SER A 1006 -16.01 -13.16 -25.76
N ILE A 1007 -15.29 -14.29 -25.72
CA ILE A 1007 -13.85 -14.37 -26.07
C ILE A 1007 -13.61 -14.23 -27.60
N ARG A 1008 -14.63 -14.45 -28.45
CA ARG A 1008 -14.52 -14.38 -29.91
C ARG A 1008 -14.90 -13.01 -30.47
N GLY A 1009 -15.93 -12.36 -29.92
CA GLY A 1009 -16.44 -11.07 -30.41
C GLY A 1009 -16.61 -9.96 -29.37
N GLY A 1010 -16.37 -10.22 -28.09
CA GLY A 1010 -16.53 -9.24 -27.01
C GLY A 1010 -17.98 -8.88 -26.70
N ALA A 1011 -18.17 -7.85 -25.87
CA ALA A 1011 -19.50 -7.46 -25.39
C ALA A 1011 -20.40 -6.94 -26.53
N GLY A 1012 -19.81 -6.30 -27.55
CA GLY A 1012 -20.55 -5.80 -28.72
C GLY A 1012 -21.17 -6.90 -29.59
N ALA A 1013 -20.45 -8.02 -29.77
CA ALA A 1013 -20.97 -9.20 -30.47
C ALA A 1013 -21.88 -10.08 -29.58
N SER A 1014 -22.16 -9.63 -28.36
CA SER A 1014 -23.15 -10.24 -27.47
C SER A 1014 -24.47 -9.43 -27.51
N SER A 1015 -24.40 -8.13 -27.77
CA SER A 1015 -25.58 -7.28 -28.04
C SER A 1015 -26.23 -7.52 -29.40
N SER A 1016 -25.55 -8.17 -30.35
CA SER A 1016 -26.20 -8.76 -31.54
C SER A 1016 -26.92 -10.09 -31.27
N ALA A 1017 -27.16 -10.43 -29.99
CA ALA A 1017 -27.89 -11.61 -29.55
C ALA A 1017 -28.88 -11.34 -28.39
N GLU A 1018 -29.45 -10.14 -28.30
CA GLU A 1018 -30.58 -9.83 -27.39
C GLU A 1018 -31.95 -9.84 -28.12
N ALA A 1019 -32.10 -10.74 -29.10
CA ALA A 1019 -33.41 -11.14 -29.58
C ALA A 1019 -34.20 -11.85 -28.46
N PRO A 1020 -35.52 -11.60 -28.30
CA PRO A 1020 -36.33 -12.27 -27.29
C PRO A 1020 -36.33 -13.80 -27.47
N ALA A 1021 -36.58 -14.51 -26.38
CA ALA A 1021 -36.12 -15.89 -26.19
C ALA A 1021 -36.64 -16.88 -27.26
N ASN A 1022 -35.75 -17.23 -28.20
CA ASN A 1022 -35.86 -18.40 -29.08
C ASN A 1022 -37.09 -18.37 -30.02
N GLN A 1023 -37.46 -17.20 -30.53
CA GLN A 1023 -38.29 -17.07 -31.73
C GLN A 1023 -37.37 -16.96 -32.95
N THR A 1024 -37.45 -17.92 -33.86
CA THR A 1024 -37.04 -17.69 -35.26
C THR A 1024 -38.03 -16.72 -35.90
N PRO A 1025 -37.62 -15.82 -36.81
CA PRO A 1025 -38.57 -15.06 -37.60
C PRO A 1025 -39.58 -16.00 -38.27
N GLU A 1026 -40.85 -15.67 -38.14
CA GLU A 1026 -41.98 -16.43 -38.67
C GLU A 1026 -42.71 -15.57 -39.72
N GLU A 1027 -43.42 -16.23 -40.63
CA GLU A 1027 -44.26 -15.57 -41.63
C GLU A 1027 -45.53 -15.08 -40.94
N ILE A 1028 -45.87 -13.80 -41.14
CA ILE A 1028 -46.90 -13.08 -40.38
C ILE A 1028 -48.00 -12.63 -41.34
N ASP A 1029 -49.13 -13.33 -41.32
CA ASP A 1029 -50.36 -12.95 -42.01
C ASP A 1029 -50.82 -11.54 -41.58
N PRO A 1030 -50.82 -10.54 -42.48
CA PRO A 1030 -51.33 -9.21 -42.16
C PRO A 1030 -52.87 -9.22 -42.12
N LEU A 1031 -53.46 -8.49 -41.18
CA LEU A 1031 -54.91 -8.48 -40.95
C LEU A 1031 -55.72 -7.85 -42.10
N TRP A 1032 -55.13 -6.86 -42.79
CA TRP A 1032 -55.69 -6.20 -43.97
C TRP A 1032 -54.62 -5.35 -44.68
N ALA A 1033 -54.86 -5.05 -45.95
CA ALA A 1033 -54.14 -4.06 -46.75
C ALA A 1033 -55.11 -3.01 -47.33
N ALA A 1034 -54.69 -1.75 -47.39
CA ALA A 1034 -55.44 -0.66 -48.02
C ALA A 1034 -54.50 0.37 -48.66
N GLU A 1035 -54.97 1.07 -49.70
CA GLU A 1035 -54.23 2.19 -50.28
C GLU A 1035 -54.27 3.41 -49.33
N TRP A 1036 -53.11 4.01 -49.08
CA TRP A 1036 -52.91 5.11 -48.12
C TRP A 1036 -52.24 6.30 -48.79
N ALA A 1037 -52.62 7.51 -48.35
CA ALA A 1037 -52.01 8.76 -48.77
C ALA A 1037 -51.91 9.75 -47.57
N PRO A 1038 -50.91 10.65 -47.54
CA PRO A 1038 -50.78 11.64 -46.48
C PRO A 1038 -51.98 12.61 -46.45
N ALA A 1039 -52.46 12.95 -45.26
CA ALA A 1039 -53.62 13.83 -45.05
C ALA A 1039 -53.33 15.31 -45.36
N ASP A 1040 -52.05 15.70 -45.39
CA ASP A 1040 -51.54 17.00 -45.78
C ASP A 1040 -51.21 17.12 -47.28
N ALA A 1041 -51.09 15.99 -48.00
CA ALA A 1041 -50.93 15.95 -49.45
C ALA A 1041 -52.25 16.28 -50.18
N GLY A 1042 -52.60 17.57 -50.22
CA GLY A 1042 -53.85 18.09 -50.81
C GLY A 1042 -54.04 17.92 -52.33
N THR A 1043 -53.34 16.99 -52.97
CA THR A 1043 -53.36 16.68 -54.40
C THR A 1043 -53.28 15.16 -54.63
N GLY A 1044 -54.43 14.51 -54.77
CA GLY A 1044 -54.54 13.10 -55.14
C GLY A 1044 -55.85 12.47 -54.69
N THR A 1045 -56.47 11.66 -55.56
CA THR A 1045 -57.38 10.59 -55.14
C THR A 1045 -56.57 9.29 -55.02
N LEU A 1046 -57.04 8.32 -54.23
CA LEU A 1046 -56.52 6.95 -54.30
C LEU A 1046 -56.77 6.38 -55.72
N ASP A 1047 -55.89 5.50 -56.20
CA ASP A 1047 -55.93 4.97 -57.56
C ASP A 1047 -56.90 3.81 -57.68
N ASN A 1048 -56.64 2.71 -56.96
CA ASN A 1048 -57.46 1.50 -56.95
C ASN A 1048 -57.57 0.93 -55.52
N PRO A 1049 -58.18 1.66 -54.56
CA PRO A 1049 -58.27 1.23 -53.17
C PRO A 1049 -59.07 -0.06 -52.97
N ASP A 1050 -60.01 -0.36 -53.88
CA ASP A 1050 -60.77 -1.62 -53.88
C ASP A 1050 -59.91 -2.85 -54.28
N GLU A 1051 -58.76 -2.63 -54.95
CA GLU A 1051 -57.80 -3.69 -55.32
C GLU A 1051 -56.71 -3.88 -54.27
N ALA A 1052 -56.53 -2.96 -53.31
CA ALA A 1052 -55.45 -3.03 -52.33
C ALA A 1052 -55.48 -4.30 -51.44
N PRO A 1053 -56.64 -4.90 -51.08
CA PRO A 1053 -56.68 -6.16 -50.36
C PRO A 1053 -56.16 -7.39 -51.16
N LEU A 1054 -56.01 -7.28 -52.49
CA LEU A 1054 -55.54 -8.39 -53.34
C LEU A 1054 -54.09 -8.78 -53.00
N ILE A 1055 -53.27 -7.84 -52.52
CA ILE A 1055 -51.85 -8.12 -52.17
C ILE A 1055 -51.67 -9.11 -51.01
N LEU A 1056 -52.77 -9.54 -50.38
CA LEU A 1056 -52.82 -10.51 -49.29
C LEU A 1056 -53.76 -11.70 -49.59
N ASP A 1057 -54.19 -11.91 -50.85
CA ASP A 1057 -55.19 -12.94 -51.18
C ASP A 1057 -54.62 -14.35 -51.45
N GLY A 1058 -53.30 -14.46 -51.62
CA GLY A 1058 -52.57 -15.71 -51.86
C GLY A 1058 -52.59 -16.21 -53.31
N ASP A 1059 -52.98 -15.37 -54.27
CA ASP A 1059 -52.93 -15.66 -55.70
C ASP A 1059 -52.14 -14.59 -56.46
N THR A 1060 -50.85 -14.84 -56.69
CA THR A 1060 -49.97 -14.03 -57.58
C THR A 1060 -50.50 -13.75 -59.00
N GLY A 1061 -51.61 -14.40 -59.42
CA GLY A 1061 -52.36 -14.05 -60.63
C GLY A 1061 -53.30 -12.85 -60.49
N THR A 1062 -53.58 -12.38 -59.28
CA THR A 1062 -54.22 -11.09 -58.99
C THR A 1062 -53.16 -10.03 -58.68
N THR A 1063 -53.51 -8.74 -58.79
CA THR A 1063 -52.60 -7.63 -58.50
C THR A 1063 -53.39 -6.38 -58.15
N TRP A 1064 -52.96 -5.60 -57.17
CA TRP A 1064 -53.24 -4.16 -57.12
C TRP A 1064 -52.46 -3.45 -58.24
N LYS A 1065 -53.04 -2.42 -58.85
CA LYS A 1065 -52.35 -1.57 -59.84
C LYS A 1065 -52.50 -0.08 -59.55
N SER A 1066 -51.46 0.70 -59.86
CA SER A 1066 -51.58 2.15 -59.94
C SER A 1066 -52.43 2.57 -61.15
N ALA A 1067 -52.80 3.85 -61.21
CA ALA A 1067 -53.23 4.45 -62.47
C ALA A 1067 -52.05 4.53 -63.47
N GLU A 1068 -52.35 4.82 -64.74
CA GLU A 1068 -51.35 5.21 -65.75
C GLU A 1068 -51.00 6.70 -65.58
N TYR A 1069 -49.72 7.03 -65.44
CA TYR A 1069 -49.24 8.40 -65.24
C TYR A 1069 -48.41 8.92 -66.42
N PHE A 1070 -48.60 10.19 -66.78
CA PHE A 1070 -47.85 10.87 -67.85
C PHE A 1070 -46.63 11.67 -67.33
N ALA A 1071 -46.41 11.68 -66.01
CA ALA A 1071 -45.32 12.34 -65.32
C ALA A 1071 -44.99 11.59 -64.01
N GLN A 1072 -43.73 11.62 -63.58
CA GLN A 1072 -43.27 10.83 -62.43
C GLN A 1072 -43.80 11.36 -61.09
N LEU A 1073 -43.95 10.47 -60.12
CA LEU A 1073 -44.27 10.79 -58.73
C LEU A 1073 -43.17 11.68 -58.07
N GLY A 1074 -43.53 12.35 -56.99
CA GLY A 1074 -42.63 13.18 -56.16
C GLY A 1074 -43.11 14.62 -55.96
N ASP A 1075 -42.28 15.44 -55.32
CA ASP A 1075 -42.61 16.84 -54.94
C ASP A 1075 -42.40 17.87 -56.08
N GLY A 1076 -42.29 17.41 -57.32
CA GLY A 1076 -42.01 18.26 -58.48
C GLY A 1076 -43.24 19.09 -58.90
N PRO A 1077 -43.06 20.30 -59.48
CA PRO A 1077 -44.17 21.11 -59.99
C PRO A 1077 -44.85 20.52 -61.24
N GLU A 1078 -44.34 19.41 -61.77
CA GLU A 1078 -44.94 18.62 -62.86
C GLU A 1078 -45.49 17.26 -62.38
N SER A 1079 -45.30 16.92 -61.09
CA SER A 1079 -45.75 15.67 -60.48
C SER A 1079 -47.19 15.78 -59.96
N LEU A 1080 -47.96 14.71 -60.08
CA LEU A 1080 -49.39 14.68 -59.72
C LEU A 1080 -49.68 14.19 -58.29
N LYS A 1081 -48.75 13.43 -57.71
CA LYS A 1081 -48.75 12.91 -56.34
C LYS A 1081 -47.30 12.85 -55.82
N PRO A 1082 -47.05 13.01 -54.51
CA PRO A 1082 -45.72 12.79 -53.91
C PRO A 1082 -45.32 11.30 -53.90
N GLY A 1083 -46.29 10.39 -53.92
CA GLY A 1083 -46.10 8.94 -53.95
C GLY A 1083 -47.44 8.22 -53.84
N ILE A 1084 -47.43 6.89 -53.74
CA ILE A 1084 -48.61 6.06 -53.49
C ILE A 1084 -48.28 5.05 -52.38
N GLY A 1085 -49.12 4.94 -51.35
CA GLY A 1085 -48.90 4.02 -50.23
C GLY A 1085 -49.79 2.79 -50.30
N LEU A 1086 -49.23 1.62 -49.98
CA LEU A 1086 -49.99 0.44 -49.57
C LEU A 1086 -49.68 0.17 -48.09
N LEU A 1087 -50.70 0.24 -47.24
CA LEU A 1087 -50.60 0.11 -45.79
C LEU A 1087 -51.13 -1.25 -45.35
N LEU A 1088 -50.26 -2.07 -44.76
CA LEU A 1088 -50.54 -3.40 -44.23
C LEU A 1088 -50.61 -3.32 -42.70
N GLN A 1089 -51.70 -3.79 -42.10
CA GLN A 1089 -51.83 -3.90 -40.64
C GLN A 1089 -51.37 -5.30 -40.17
N LEU A 1090 -50.42 -5.35 -39.26
CA LEU A 1090 -49.98 -6.57 -38.60
C LEU A 1090 -50.87 -6.87 -37.38
N PRO A 1091 -51.00 -8.16 -36.95
CA PRO A 1091 -51.84 -8.54 -35.82
C PRO A 1091 -51.36 -7.95 -34.49
N ASP A 1092 -50.05 -7.90 -34.28
CA ASP A 1092 -49.41 -7.36 -33.08
C ASP A 1092 -48.11 -6.61 -33.40
N THR A 1093 -47.56 -5.92 -32.40
CA THR A 1093 -46.29 -5.20 -32.51
C THR A 1093 -45.19 -6.16 -32.98
N THR A 1094 -44.59 -5.86 -34.13
CA THR A 1094 -43.69 -6.76 -34.84
C THR A 1094 -42.40 -6.06 -35.20
N THR A 1095 -41.27 -6.73 -34.95
CA THR A 1095 -39.99 -6.40 -35.58
C THR A 1095 -39.94 -7.06 -36.95
N VAL A 1096 -40.17 -6.26 -38.00
CA VAL A 1096 -40.21 -6.75 -39.39
C VAL A 1096 -38.80 -6.87 -39.93
N THR A 1097 -38.37 -8.10 -40.19
CA THR A 1097 -37.02 -8.40 -40.70
C THR A 1097 -36.98 -8.33 -42.23
N GLU A 1098 -38.03 -8.79 -42.89
CA GLU A 1098 -38.08 -8.98 -44.34
C GLU A 1098 -39.53 -8.84 -44.85
N VAL A 1099 -39.70 -8.21 -46.01
CA VAL A 1099 -40.96 -8.19 -46.76
C VAL A 1099 -40.64 -8.60 -48.20
N GLN A 1100 -41.21 -9.72 -48.64
CA GLN A 1100 -41.14 -10.16 -50.03
C GLN A 1100 -42.36 -9.66 -50.79
N LEU A 1101 -42.13 -9.15 -51.99
CA LEU A 1101 -43.14 -8.63 -52.90
C LEU A 1101 -43.04 -9.35 -54.23
N ASP A 1102 -44.15 -9.91 -54.69
CA ASP A 1102 -44.28 -10.64 -55.96
C ASP A 1102 -45.32 -9.98 -56.89
N GLY A 1103 -45.29 -10.29 -58.18
CA GLY A 1103 -46.16 -9.68 -59.20
C GLY A 1103 -45.82 -8.22 -59.54
N LEU A 1104 -44.57 -7.80 -59.31
CA LEU A 1104 -44.09 -6.44 -59.54
C LEU A 1104 -43.82 -6.14 -61.02
N THR A 1105 -43.99 -4.88 -61.42
CA THR A 1105 -43.54 -4.37 -62.72
C THR A 1105 -42.14 -3.77 -62.59
N GLU A 1106 -41.20 -4.25 -63.43
CA GLU A 1106 -39.78 -3.82 -63.44
C GLU A 1106 -39.65 -2.29 -63.59
N GLY A 1107 -38.85 -1.66 -62.73
CA GLY A 1107 -38.68 -0.20 -62.67
C GLY A 1107 -39.52 0.51 -61.61
N THR A 1108 -40.45 -0.19 -60.95
CA THR A 1108 -41.17 0.36 -59.77
C THR A 1108 -40.20 0.53 -58.59
N ARG A 1109 -40.19 1.69 -57.93
CA ARG A 1109 -39.40 1.94 -56.72
C ARG A 1109 -40.28 2.00 -55.48
N ILE A 1110 -39.90 1.25 -54.44
CA ILE A 1110 -40.67 1.09 -53.21
C ILE A 1110 -39.76 1.32 -51.99
N GLU A 1111 -40.24 2.16 -51.08
CA GLU A 1111 -39.70 2.33 -49.73
C GLU A 1111 -40.48 1.45 -48.74
N MET A 1112 -39.79 0.61 -47.98
CA MET A 1112 -40.37 -0.08 -46.82
C MET A 1112 -40.32 0.84 -45.60
N ARG A 1113 -41.48 1.20 -45.05
CA ARG A 1113 -41.60 2.02 -43.85
C ARG A 1113 -42.40 1.29 -42.77
N LEU A 1114 -42.11 1.59 -41.50
CA LEU A 1114 -42.79 0.98 -40.34
C LEU A 1114 -43.34 2.06 -39.40
N ALA A 1115 -44.59 1.93 -38.99
CA ALA A 1115 -45.27 2.86 -38.10
C ALA A 1115 -45.57 2.21 -36.73
N PRO A 1116 -45.42 2.95 -35.61
CA PRO A 1116 -45.65 2.42 -34.26
C PRO A 1116 -47.15 2.30 -33.92
N ARG A 1117 -47.46 1.40 -32.98
CA ARG A 1117 -48.84 1.09 -32.53
C ARG A 1117 -49.50 2.30 -31.88
N GLY A 1118 -50.79 2.50 -32.15
CA GLY A 1118 -51.65 3.47 -31.45
C GLY A 1118 -51.58 4.95 -31.90
N GLY A 1119 -50.76 5.29 -32.89
CA GLY A 1119 -50.72 6.65 -33.47
C GLY A 1119 -51.53 6.79 -34.77
N ASP A 1120 -52.23 7.92 -34.97
CA ASP A 1120 -52.88 8.26 -36.24
C ASP A 1120 -51.82 8.58 -37.32
N LEU A 1121 -51.68 7.70 -38.31
CA LEU A 1121 -50.72 7.83 -39.41
C LEU A 1121 -51.27 8.78 -40.49
N ASN A 1122 -51.00 10.08 -40.31
CA ASN A 1122 -51.48 11.18 -41.15
C ASN A 1122 -50.40 11.75 -42.09
N SER A 1123 -49.11 11.55 -41.81
CA SER A 1123 -47.99 12.12 -42.57
C SER A 1123 -46.83 11.15 -42.66
N LEU A 1124 -46.10 11.13 -43.79
CA LEU A 1124 -45.05 10.14 -44.08
C LEU A 1124 -43.91 10.12 -43.04
N ASP A 1125 -43.61 11.27 -42.42
CA ASP A 1125 -42.59 11.42 -41.36
C ASP A 1125 -42.88 10.61 -40.08
N GLN A 1126 -44.12 10.10 -39.91
CA GLN A 1126 -44.52 9.26 -38.78
C GLN A 1126 -44.19 7.76 -38.99
N ALA A 1127 -43.76 7.36 -40.19
CA ALA A 1127 -43.36 6.00 -40.52
C ALA A 1127 -41.85 5.95 -40.85
N ALA A 1128 -41.08 5.25 -40.02
CA ALA A 1128 -39.63 5.16 -40.13
C ALA A 1128 -39.23 4.37 -41.38
N LEU A 1129 -38.31 4.92 -42.18
CA LEU A 1129 -37.76 4.26 -43.37
C LEU A 1129 -36.81 3.14 -42.96
N LEU A 1130 -37.06 1.92 -43.45
CA LEU A 1130 -36.24 0.74 -43.19
C LEU A 1130 -35.35 0.39 -44.39
N ASP A 1131 -35.92 0.39 -45.59
CA ASP A 1131 -35.23 0.05 -46.85
C ASP A 1131 -35.89 0.78 -48.04
N ALA A 1132 -35.16 0.95 -49.15
CA ALA A 1132 -35.61 1.66 -50.34
C ALA A 1132 -34.94 1.14 -51.63
N GLN A 1133 -35.61 0.22 -52.33
CA GLN A 1133 -35.09 -0.46 -53.52
C GLN A 1133 -35.97 -0.23 -54.77
N THR A 1134 -35.43 -0.55 -55.96
CA THR A 1134 -36.15 -0.51 -57.25
C THR A 1134 -36.25 -1.93 -57.81
N ALA A 1135 -37.45 -2.36 -58.16
CA ALA A 1135 -37.74 -3.70 -58.68
C ALA A 1135 -37.00 -3.96 -60.00
N SER A 1136 -36.16 -4.99 -60.03
CA SER A 1136 -35.41 -5.45 -61.22
C SER A 1136 -36.00 -6.74 -61.84
N GLY A 1137 -37.28 -6.99 -61.60
CA GLY A 1137 -37.99 -8.22 -61.96
C GLY A 1137 -39.35 -8.32 -61.25
N GLU A 1138 -40.03 -9.46 -61.43
CA GLU A 1138 -41.38 -9.72 -60.90
C GLU A 1138 -41.41 -9.97 -59.38
N THR A 1139 -40.26 -10.31 -58.77
CA THR A 1139 -40.07 -10.54 -57.33
C THR A 1139 -39.02 -9.57 -56.76
N MET A 1140 -39.23 -9.10 -55.53
CA MET A 1140 -38.37 -8.14 -54.82
C MET A 1140 -38.39 -8.42 -53.32
N THR A 1141 -37.24 -8.30 -52.65
CA THR A 1141 -37.12 -8.44 -51.20
C THR A 1141 -36.67 -7.11 -50.62
N LEU A 1142 -37.47 -6.53 -49.73
CA LEU A 1142 -37.09 -5.38 -48.88
C LEU A 1142 -36.72 -5.93 -47.49
N SER A 1143 -35.59 -5.51 -46.93
CA SER A 1143 -35.09 -6.05 -45.66
C SER A 1143 -34.50 -4.98 -44.75
N GLN A 1144 -34.77 -5.11 -43.44
CA GLN A 1144 -34.21 -4.21 -42.45
C GLN A 1144 -32.72 -4.56 -42.23
N ASP A 1145 -31.82 -3.58 -42.37
CA ASP A 1145 -30.37 -3.81 -42.18
C ASP A 1145 -30.04 -4.00 -40.69
N VAL A 1146 -30.17 -5.24 -40.21
CA VAL A 1146 -29.78 -5.66 -38.85
C VAL A 1146 -28.26 -5.82 -38.77
N GLY A 1147 -27.54 -4.69 -38.91
CA GLY A 1147 -26.10 -4.61 -38.70
C GLY A 1147 -25.69 -4.79 -37.23
N ASP A 1148 -24.39 -4.69 -36.95
CA ASP A 1148 -23.80 -4.88 -35.60
C ASP A 1148 -24.31 -3.91 -34.51
N ASP A 1149 -25.13 -2.91 -34.86
CA ASP A 1149 -25.65 -1.87 -33.97
C ASP A 1149 -27.17 -2.03 -33.77
N ALA A 1150 -27.55 -2.90 -32.83
CA ALA A 1150 -28.96 -3.26 -32.53
C ALA A 1150 -29.85 -2.10 -32.00
N SER A 1151 -29.35 -0.87 -32.01
CA SER A 1151 -30.01 0.34 -31.50
C SER A 1151 -31.00 0.99 -32.48
N ASN A 1152 -31.02 0.57 -33.76
CA ASN A 1152 -31.91 1.09 -34.81
C ASN A 1152 -32.97 0.07 -35.31
N VAL A 1153 -33.12 -1.07 -34.64
CA VAL A 1153 -34.14 -2.07 -34.99
C VAL A 1153 -35.52 -1.52 -34.61
N ALA A 1154 -36.29 -1.05 -35.60
CA ALA A 1154 -37.63 -0.52 -35.40
C ALA A 1154 -38.67 -1.65 -35.36
N SER A 1155 -39.63 -1.52 -34.45
CA SER A 1155 -40.79 -2.40 -34.28
C SER A 1155 -42.10 -1.59 -34.39
N GLY A 1156 -43.17 -2.19 -34.90
CA GLY A 1156 -44.42 -1.48 -35.15
C GLY A 1156 -45.57 -2.42 -35.53
N ASP A 1157 -46.78 -1.88 -35.64
CA ASP A 1157 -47.99 -2.64 -35.97
C ASP A 1157 -48.44 -2.49 -37.43
N ARG A 1158 -47.82 -1.59 -38.19
CA ARG A 1158 -48.22 -1.25 -39.56
C ARG A 1158 -47.02 -1.05 -40.47
N VAL A 1159 -46.98 -1.79 -41.58
CA VAL A 1159 -45.99 -1.64 -42.65
C VAL A 1159 -46.59 -0.78 -43.75
N LEU A 1160 -45.88 0.27 -44.16
CA LEU A 1160 -46.24 1.12 -45.28
C LEU A 1160 -45.23 0.89 -46.42
N LEU A 1161 -45.71 0.34 -47.53
CA LEU A 1161 -44.97 0.25 -48.79
C LEU A 1161 -45.25 1.53 -49.57
N TRP A 1162 -44.25 2.41 -49.67
CA TRP A 1162 -44.40 3.74 -50.28
C TRP A 1162 -43.72 3.79 -51.65
N ILE A 1163 -44.54 3.82 -52.70
CA ILE A 1163 -44.10 3.83 -54.10
C ILE A 1163 -43.67 5.26 -54.49
N THR A 1164 -42.43 5.40 -54.92
CA THR A 1164 -41.77 6.70 -55.19
C THR A 1164 -41.39 6.91 -56.65
N GLU A 1165 -41.22 5.84 -57.44
CA GLU A 1165 -40.99 5.91 -58.89
C GLU A 1165 -41.84 4.84 -59.59
N LEU A 1166 -42.57 5.23 -60.64
CA LEU A 1166 -43.37 4.34 -61.49
C LEU A 1166 -42.61 3.91 -62.76
N PRO A 1167 -42.90 2.71 -63.30
CA PRO A 1167 -42.27 2.16 -64.51
C PRO A 1167 -42.88 2.75 -65.81
N MET A 1168 -42.87 4.09 -65.92
CA MET A 1168 -43.53 4.81 -67.02
C MET A 1168 -43.06 4.34 -68.42
N PRO A 1169 -43.97 4.16 -69.39
CA PRO A 1169 -45.37 4.62 -69.40
C PRO A 1169 -46.36 3.67 -68.72
N ASP A 1170 -45.93 2.49 -68.28
CA ASP A 1170 -46.79 1.46 -67.72
C ASP A 1170 -47.14 1.76 -66.24
N ALA A 1171 -48.25 1.20 -65.76
CA ALA A 1171 -48.65 1.26 -64.36
C ALA A 1171 -47.77 0.35 -63.49
N ALA A 1172 -47.55 0.74 -62.23
CA ALA A 1172 -47.00 -0.19 -61.24
C ALA A 1172 -48.04 -1.25 -60.87
N SER A 1173 -47.57 -2.46 -60.60
CA SER A 1173 -48.37 -3.55 -60.04
C SER A 1173 -47.71 -4.09 -58.77
N VAL A 1174 -48.53 -4.60 -57.85
CA VAL A 1174 -48.10 -5.47 -56.74
C VAL A 1174 -49.07 -6.65 -56.69
N GLY A 1175 -48.55 -7.87 -56.76
CA GLY A 1175 -49.34 -9.11 -56.77
C GLY A 1175 -49.59 -9.65 -55.37
N GLU A 1176 -48.52 -9.98 -54.66
CA GLU A 1176 -48.56 -10.56 -53.31
C GLU A 1176 -47.48 -9.93 -52.43
N ALA A 1177 -47.74 -9.81 -51.13
CA ALA A 1177 -46.85 -9.19 -50.15
C ALA A 1177 -46.80 -9.99 -48.84
N SER A 1178 -45.78 -10.84 -48.68
CA SER A 1178 -45.56 -11.61 -47.45
C SER A 1178 -44.59 -10.89 -46.50
N VAL A 1179 -44.91 -10.91 -45.20
CA VAL A 1179 -44.16 -10.22 -44.14
C VAL A 1179 -43.53 -11.26 -43.22
N THR A 1180 -42.23 -11.17 -42.99
CA THR A 1180 -41.50 -12.04 -42.04
C THR A 1180 -40.95 -11.19 -40.90
N GLY A 1181 -41.11 -11.65 -39.66
CA GLY A 1181 -40.66 -10.90 -38.49
C GLY A 1181 -40.77 -11.65 -37.17
N ILE A 1182 -40.57 -10.91 -36.08
CA ILE A 1182 -40.67 -11.41 -34.71
C ILE A 1182 -41.77 -10.61 -33.99
N GLN A 1183 -42.80 -11.30 -33.52
CA GLN A 1183 -43.93 -10.70 -32.79
C GLN A 1183 -43.62 -10.53 -31.30
N GLU A 1184 -43.95 -9.37 -30.74
CA GLU A 1184 -43.81 -9.08 -29.32
C GLU A 1184 -44.96 -9.74 -28.53
N ASN A 1185 -44.62 -10.57 -27.55
CA ASN A 1185 -45.55 -11.51 -26.93
C ASN A 1185 -46.56 -10.81 -25.98
N ALA A 1186 -47.81 -10.64 -26.44
CA ALA A 1186 -48.88 -9.90 -25.74
C ALA A 1186 -49.27 -10.43 -24.33
N ASP A 1187 -48.83 -11.63 -23.95
CA ASP A 1187 -49.00 -12.19 -22.60
C ASP A 1187 -48.27 -11.39 -21.50
N ALA A 1188 -47.34 -10.48 -21.86
CA ALA A 1188 -46.65 -9.61 -20.91
C ALA A 1188 -47.52 -8.45 -20.39
N GLU A 1189 -48.35 -7.83 -21.25
CA GLU A 1189 -49.10 -6.61 -20.90
C GLU A 1189 -50.43 -6.88 -20.18
N ASN A 1190 -51.04 -8.05 -20.40
CA ASN A 1190 -52.25 -8.47 -19.67
C ASN A 1190 -52.01 -8.63 -18.15
N ALA A 1191 -50.76 -8.66 -17.69
CA ALA A 1191 -50.41 -8.66 -16.28
C ALA A 1191 -50.43 -7.25 -15.63
N THR A 1192 -50.27 -6.18 -16.42
CA THR A 1192 -50.28 -4.79 -15.95
C THR A 1192 -51.68 -4.21 -15.94
N ASP A 1193 -52.45 -4.38 -17.01
CA ASP A 1193 -53.78 -3.76 -17.20
C ASP A 1193 -54.83 -4.26 -16.18
N ALA A 1194 -54.63 -5.48 -15.66
CA ALA A 1194 -55.41 -6.04 -14.55
C ALA A 1194 -55.22 -5.31 -13.20
N THR A 1195 -54.26 -4.40 -13.09
CA THR A 1195 -53.95 -3.65 -11.86
C THR A 1195 -54.59 -2.27 -11.84
N ASP A 1196 -54.54 -1.51 -12.94
CA ASP A 1196 -55.09 -0.14 -13.01
C ASP A 1196 -56.63 -0.13 -13.09
N ALA A 1197 -57.25 -1.23 -13.55
CA ALA A 1197 -58.70 -1.42 -13.49
C ALA A 1197 -59.27 -1.51 -12.05
N ALA A 1198 -58.43 -1.56 -11.00
CA ALA A 1198 -58.86 -1.80 -9.62
C ALA A 1198 -59.04 -0.53 -8.76
N ASP A 1199 -58.37 0.59 -9.05
CA ASP A 1199 -58.30 1.76 -8.14
C ASP A 1199 -59.01 3.03 -8.68
N ALA A 1200 -59.46 3.02 -9.93
CA ALA A 1200 -60.22 4.11 -10.57
C ALA A 1200 -61.75 4.05 -10.33
N GLY A 1201 -62.19 3.39 -9.25
CA GLY A 1201 -63.55 2.80 -9.18
C GLY A 1201 -64.56 3.35 -8.15
N THR A 1202 -64.25 4.37 -7.33
CA THR A 1202 -65.23 4.92 -6.36
C THR A 1202 -65.18 6.44 -6.17
N GLY A 1203 -66.05 7.15 -6.91
CA GLY A 1203 -66.31 8.58 -6.77
C GLY A 1203 -66.44 9.28 -8.14
N ALA A 1204 -67.55 9.91 -8.52
CA ALA A 1204 -68.79 10.19 -7.78
C ALA A 1204 -70.04 10.13 -8.69
N GLU A 1205 -71.22 10.31 -8.10
CA GLU A 1205 -72.54 10.21 -8.74
C GLU A 1205 -72.94 11.49 -9.53
N GLU A 1206 -73.28 11.35 -10.82
CA GLU A 1206 -74.61 11.66 -11.40
C GLU A 1206 -74.72 11.25 -12.89
#